data_AF-A0A702LW51-F1
#
_entry.id   AF-A0A702LW51-F1
#
_cell.length_a   1.000
_cell.length_b   1.000
_cell.length_c   1.000
_cell.angle_alpha   90.00
_cell.angle_beta   90.00
_cell.angle_gamma   90.00
#
_symmetry.space_group_name_H-M   'P 1'
#
loop_
_entity.id
_entity.type
_entity.pdbx_description
1 polymer ?
#
loop_
_entity_poly.entity_id
_entity_poly.type
_entity_poly.pdbx_seq_one_letter_code
_entity_poly.pdbx_strand_id
1 'polypeptide(L)'
;TYRYEPETQRLSAMSALRADSIRLQDLDYGYDNTGNLISITDNTIATCYFQNQQTDGLREFTYDALYQLLEATGRENAGNTTAPYAILPAPIPTDSNQTVGYARSYRYDDSGNLLSLSHQGAASFTRAMAISDVSNRSRLQNDAGTLTPDDVDAVFDACGNLLNLQVSATTSDPLIWSASNHLQTVNLLDRNGDIQQSDREIYQYSAGMRMRKQTRILTKADSNLWTVDEVRYLPGLELRRHWQETITGDTVTSQEATEELHVITTQAGRAGIRVLHWKTGKPDSIDNDQARWQISDNIYALELDAQGQTISREEYYPFGGTAVWAARSELETSYKVIRYSGKERDGTGLYYYGYRYYAPWLCRWTAADPGQEIDGLNLYRMVRNNPLTLTDESGLAPGGNSAQPSASEERFKSLVPTLINIVREQISDARQALEGNARVVPQNSGWVYLQNVWERWNPLNNNPSSSTNKPNEINNETRSLIKDYMGNDSKETIKILKDALEKMDQAAAALNENSFRNINEDPYTPKNAAACVGSNEHILYDTTKNISIYINYEETGKRHLYDIATVIIHEMTHLVLKTKDYCNSQTVPFPGQFDGKSTKKLRQYANQPNNTPLTGADNIANLISLLYYSQAGDTQTKSLYTRYKQSLSKSGWQESLLDFSGAMPEMSWPRVNSAEIQRRVLPVSRIKPASAH
;
A
#
# COMPACT_ATOMS: atom_id res chain seq x y z
N THR A 1 -6.57 -14.82 -16.11
CA THR A 1 -5.88 -14.50 -17.37
C THR A 1 -6.27 -13.11 -17.80
N TYR A 2 -5.34 -12.37 -18.40
CA TYR A 2 -5.59 -11.05 -18.98
C TYR A 2 -5.26 -11.12 -20.47
N ARG A 3 -6.07 -10.47 -21.30
CA ARG A 3 -5.84 -10.30 -22.74
C ARG A 3 -5.75 -8.81 -23.02
N TYR A 4 -4.82 -8.43 -23.88
CA TYR A 4 -4.60 -7.05 -24.28
C TYR A 4 -4.79 -6.92 -25.79
N GLU A 5 -5.34 -5.79 -26.22
CA GLU A 5 -5.36 -5.40 -27.63
C GLU A 5 -3.90 -5.15 -28.09
N PRO A 6 -3.38 -5.88 -29.09
CA PRO A 6 -1.97 -5.75 -29.51
C PRO A 6 -1.57 -4.32 -29.90
N GLU A 7 -2.49 -3.58 -30.53
CA GLU A 7 -2.28 -2.26 -31.13
C GLU A 7 -2.19 -1.15 -30.07
N THR A 8 -2.95 -1.24 -28.99
CA THR A 8 -3.06 -0.18 -27.96
C THR A 8 -2.54 -0.58 -26.58
N GLN A 9 -2.30 -1.88 -26.36
CA GLN A 9 -2.01 -2.49 -25.06
C GLN A 9 -3.11 -2.26 -24.00
N ARG A 10 -4.32 -1.88 -24.39
CA ARG A 10 -5.50 -1.81 -23.50
C ARG A 10 -5.97 -3.21 -23.12
N LEU A 11 -6.55 -3.36 -21.93
CA LEU A 11 -7.07 -4.64 -21.43
C LEU A 11 -8.36 -5.01 -22.18
N SER A 12 -8.28 -5.92 -23.16
CA SER A 12 -9.43 -6.36 -23.94
C SER A 12 -10.28 -7.43 -23.24
N ALA A 13 -9.68 -8.26 -22.36
CA ALA A 13 -10.42 -9.24 -21.58
C ALA A 13 -9.76 -9.60 -20.23
N MET A 14 -10.59 -9.95 -19.23
CA MET A 14 -10.18 -10.44 -17.92
C MET A 14 -11.01 -11.68 -17.53
N SER A 15 -10.35 -12.81 -17.31
CA SER A 15 -11.03 -14.06 -16.94
C SER A 15 -10.41 -14.77 -15.74
N ALA A 16 -11.24 -15.41 -14.92
CA ALA A 16 -10.84 -16.24 -13.80
C ALA A 16 -11.35 -17.66 -14.02
N LEU A 17 -10.43 -18.63 -14.01
CA LEU A 17 -10.75 -20.06 -14.11
C LEU A 17 -10.26 -20.77 -12.85
N ARG A 18 -11.10 -21.68 -12.35
CA ARG A 18 -10.74 -22.61 -11.29
C ARG A 18 -10.08 -23.87 -11.89
N ALA A 19 -9.38 -24.65 -11.06
CA ALA A 19 -8.63 -25.83 -11.49
C ALA A 19 -9.49 -26.93 -12.15
N ASP A 20 -10.80 -26.97 -11.87
CA ASP A 20 -11.80 -27.82 -12.52
C ASP A 20 -12.33 -27.25 -13.86
N SER A 21 -11.66 -26.22 -14.40
CA SER A 21 -12.04 -25.48 -15.61
C SER A 21 -13.35 -24.70 -15.54
N ILE A 22 -13.99 -24.60 -14.36
CA ILE A 22 -15.14 -23.71 -14.17
C ILE A 22 -14.67 -22.25 -14.26
N ARG A 23 -15.40 -21.46 -15.05
CA ARG A 23 -15.13 -20.04 -15.24
C ARG A 23 -15.93 -19.22 -14.24
N LEU A 24 -15.22 -18.46 -13.40
CA LEU A 24 -15.79 -17.69 -12.30
C LEU A 24 -16.02 -16.21 -12.67
N GLN A 25 -15.29 -15.73 -13.70
CA GLN A 25 -15.37 -14.40 -14.29
C GLN A 25 -14.88 -14.49 -15.75
N ASP A 26 -15.52 -13.77 -16.67
CA ASP A 26 -15.09 -13.68 -18.08
C ASP A 26 -15.53 -12.35 -18.70
N LEU A 27 -14.86 -11.26 -18.30
CA LEU A 27 -15.14 -9.91 -18.76
C LEU A 27 -14.45 -9.62 -20.10
N ASP A 28 -15.20 -9.26 -21.13
CA ASP A 28 -14.69 -8.62 -22.36
C ASP A 28 -14.97 -7.11 -22.31
N TYR A 29 -14.04 -6.30 -22.82
CA TYR A 29 -14.06 -4.84 -22.76
C TYR A 29 -14.09 -4.21 -24.15
N GLY A 30 -15.07 -3.33 -24.41
CA GLY A 30 -15.17 -2.53 -25.63
C GLY A 30 -14.72 -1.09 -25.39
N TYR A 31 -13.84 -0.57 -26.24
CA TYR A 31 -13.32 0.80 -26.16
C TYR A 31 -13.68 1.61 -27.41
N ASP A 32 -13.79 2.93 -27.24
CA ASP A 32 -13.69 3.87 -28.37
C ASP A 32 -12.22 4.11 -28.78
N ASN A 33 -12.03 4.83 -29.89
CA ASN A 33 -10.69 5.15 -30.42
C ASN A 33 -9.83 5.93 -29.41
N THR A 34 -10.43 6.73 -28.53
CA THR A 34 -9.72 7.54 -27.52
C THR A 34 -9.38 6.74 -26.25
N GLY A 35 -10.12 5.67 -26.00
CA GLY A 35 -9.91 4.73 -24.89
C GLY A 35 -10.98 4.79 -23.81
N ASN A 36 -12.09 5.50 -24.03
CA ASN A 36 -13.22 5.41 -23.12
C ASN A 36 -13.87 4.03 -23.24
N LEU A 37 -14.30 3.49 -22.10
CA LEU A 37 -14.92 2.18 -22.04
C LEU A 37 -16.40 2.26 -22.44
N ILE A 38 -16.73 1.81 -23.64
CA ILE A 38 -18.10 1.87 -24.21
C ILE A 38 -18.93 0.62 -23.91
N SER A 39 -18.29 -0.50 -23.54
CA SER A 39 -19.01 -1.68 -23.04
C SER A 39 -18.17 -2.60 -22.15
N ILE A 40 -18.84 -3.35 -21.28
CA ILE A 40 -18.28 -4.54 -20.62
C ILE A 40 -19.31 -5.68 -20.70
N THR A 41 -18.91 -6.85 -21.17
CA THR A 41 -19.73 -8.06 -21.17
C THR A 41 -19.14 -9.10 -20.22
N ASP A 42 -19.91 -9.57 -19.23
CA ASP A 42 -19.53 -10.76 -18.45
C ASP A 42 -20.13 -12.03 -19.06
N ASN A 43 -19.32 -12.78 -19.80
CA ASN A 43 -19.73 -14.02 -20.47
C ASN A 43 -20.04 -15.17 -19.49
N THR A 44 -19.83 -14.99 -18.17
CA THR A 44 -20.31 -15.95 -17.16
C THR A 44 -21.79 -15.77 -16.80
N ILE A 45 -22.40 -14.65 -17.19
CA ILE A 45 -23.83 -14.39 -16.98
C ILE A 45 -24.61 -14.80 -18.23
N ALA A 46 -25.26 -15.96 -18.15
CA ALA A 46 -26.23 -16.39 -19.14
C ALA A 46 -27.47 -15.47 -19.14
N THR A 47 -28.07 -15.27 -20.32
CA THR A 47 -29.34 -14.56 -20.47
C THR A 47 -30.40 -15.19 -19.57
N CYS A 48 -30.98 -14.38 -18.69
CA CYS A 48 -32.00 -14.80 -17.73
C CYS A 48 -33.23 -13.89 -17.78
N TYR A 49 -34.34 -14.39 -17.24
CA TYR A 49 -35.63 -13.71 -17.26
C TYR A 49 -36.19 -13.59 -15.86
N PHE A 50 -36.57 -12.38 -15.46
CA PHE A 50 -37.21 -12.10 -14.18
C PHE A 50 -38.20 -10.93 -14.33
N GLN A 51 -39.39 -11.05 -13.75
CA GLN A 51 -40.48 -10.05 -13.85
C GLN A 51 -40.76 -9.58 -15.30
N ASN A 52 -40.74 -10.50 -16.27
CA ASN A 52 -40.88 -10.24 -17.71
C ASN A 52 -39.81 -9.33 -18.33
N GLN A 53 -38.70 -9.09 -17.65
CA GLN A 53 -37.50 -8.46 -18.20
C GLN A 53 -36.44 -9.51 -18.53
N GLN A 54 -35.68 -9.27 -19.59
CA GLN A 54 -34.49 -10.03 -19.94
C GLN A 54 -33.25 -9.28 -19.42
N THR A 55 -32.32 -9.99 -18.79
CA THR A 55 -30.98 -9.46 -18.46
C THR A 55 -29.89 -10.46 -18.82
N ASP A 56 -28.69 -9.97 -19.07
CA ASP A 56 -27.48 -10.74 -19.33
C ASP A 56 -26.26 -10.01 -18.72
N GLY A 57 -25.04 -10.37 -19.16
CA GLY A 57 -23.80 -9.78 -18.66
C GLY A 57 -23.40 -8.44 -19.31
N LEU A 58 -24.15 -7.90 -20.27
CA LEU A 58 -23.80 -6.69 -21.01
C LEU A 58 -24.08 -5.41 -20.20
N ARG A 59 -23.14 -4.47 -20.29
CA ARG A 59 -23.27 -3.07 -19.86
C ARG A 59 -22.73 -2.18 -20.98
N GLU A 60 -23.46 -1.14 -21.33
CA GLU A 60 -23.09 -0.19 -22.39
C GLU A 60 -23.04 1.24 -21.85
N PHE A 61 -22.17 2.06 -22.44
CA PHE A 61 -21.87 3.41 -21.96
C PHE A 61 -21.70 4.40 -23.11
N THR A 62 -22.22 5.61 -22.93
CA THR A 62 -22.08 6.71 -23.90
C THR A 62 -21.46 7.94 -23.25
N TYR A 63 -20.79 8.76 -24.05
CA TYR A 63 -19.98 9.89 -23.58
C TYR A 63 -20.25 11.16 -24.38
N ASP A 64 -20.03 12.32 -23.76
CA ASP A 64 -20.00 13.61 -24.47
C ASP A 64 -18.64 13.86 -25.14
N ALA A 65 -18.51 14.99 -25.83
CA ALA A 65 -17.26 15.40 -26.48
C ALA A 65 -16.12 15.79 -25.51
N LEU A 66 -16.41 15.87 -24.20
CA LEU A 66 -15.44 16.07 -23.12
C LEU A 66 -15.11 14.75 -22.40
N TYR A 67 -15.63 13.62 -22.91
CA TYR A 67 -15.51 12.27 -22.35
C TYR A 67 -16.13 12.10 -20.96
N GLN A 68 -17.15 12.91 -20.64
CA GLN A 68 -18.00 12.73 -19.46
C GLN A 68 -19.07 11.69 -19.76
N LEU A 69 -19.32 10.77 -18.82
CA LEU A 69 -20.30 9.71 -18.98
C LEU A 69 -21.72 10.28 -19.07
N LEU A 70 -22.39 10.12 -20.21
CA LEU A 70 -23.76 10.57 -20.46
C LEU A 70 -24.79 9.51 -20.08
N GLU A 71 -24.62 8.26 -20.52
CA GLU A 71 -25.57 7.18 -20.27
C GLU A 71 -24.85 5.89 -19.89
N ALA A 72 -25.52 5.07 -19.08
CA ALA A 72 -25.05 3.75 -18.68
C ALA A 72 -26.19 2.76 -18.55
N THR A 73 -26.05 1.57 -19.15
CA THR A 73 -26.98 0.44 -19.00
C THR A 73 -26.35 -0.70 -18.22
N GLY A 74 -27.19 -1.59 -17.70
CA GLY A 74 -26.74 -2.81 -17.04
C GLY A 74 -27.87 -3.52 -16.32
N ARG A 75 -27.51 -4.29 -15.29
CA ARG A 75 -28.44 -5.02 -14.44
C ARG A 75 -28.29 -4.64 -12.96
N GLU A 76 -29.34 -4.85 -12.18
CA GLU A 76 -29.38 -4.59 -10.75
C GLU A 76 -30.29 -5.59 -10.01
N ASN A 77 -30.10 -5.75 -8.70
CA ASN A 77 -30.98 -6.58 -7.86
C ASN A 77 -32.43 -6.07 -7.97
N ALA A 78 -33.38 -6.95 -8.30
CA ALA A 78 -34.79 -6.57 -8.45
C ALA A 78 -35.45 -6.09 -7.14
N GLY A 79 -34.80 -6.34 -5.99
CA GLY A 79 -35.18 -5.80 -4.69
C GLY A 79 -34.80 -4.33 -4.47
N ASN A 80 -34.12 -3.66 -5.41
CA ASN A 80 -33.71 -2.25 -5.32
C ASN A 80 -34.88 -1.29 -5.57
N THR A 81 -36.00 -1.47 -4.87
CA THR A 81 -37.29 -0.78 -5.10
C THR A 81 -37.35 0.64 -4.52
N THR A 82 -36.22 1.18 -4.03
CA THR A 82 -36.09 2.55 -3.52
C THR A 82 -34.79 3.18 -4.01
N ALA A 83 -34.75 4.52 -4.11
CA ALA A 83 -33.57 5.22 -4.60
C ALA A 83 -32.36 5.03 -3.65
N PRO A 84 -31.26 4.38 -4.06
CA PRO A 84 -30.21 3.96 -3.13
C PRO A 84 -29.28 5.13 -2.76
N TYR A 85 -29.43 5.66 -1.54
CA TYR A 85 -28.54 6.68 -0.95
C TYR A 85 -27.26 6.01 -0.40
N ALA A 86 -27.01 6.06 0.90
CA ALA A 86 -25.85 5.46 1.57
C ALA A 86 -26.06 3.99 1.98
N ILE A 87 -27.22 3.39 1.67
CA ILE A 87 -27.58 2.03 2.05
C ILE A 87 -27.14 1.03 0.97
N LEU A 88 -26.78 -0.18 1.38
CA LEU A 88 -26.43 -1.29 0.50
C LEU A 88 -27.68 -2.14 0.19
N PRO A 89 -27.82 -2.67 -1.04
CA PRO A 89 -28.94 -3.55 -1.37
C PRO A 89 -28.85 -4.86 -0.58
N ALA A 90 -29.99 -5.48 -0.31
CA ALA A 90 -30.02 -6.80 0.30
C ALA A 90 -29.34 -7.84 -0.62
N PRO A 91 -28.54 -8.78 -0.08
CA PRO A 91 -27.90 -9.81 -0.86
C PRO A 91 -28.92 -10.78 -1.48
N ILE A 92 -28.78 -11.08 -2.77
CA ILE A 92 -29.44 -12.23 -3.41
C ILE A 92 -28.50 -13.46 -3.38
N PRO A 93 -29.01 -14.71 -3.50
CA PRO A 93 -28.16 -15.88 -3.67
C PRO A 93 -27.21 -15.78 -4.87
N THR A 94 -26.03 -16.41 -4.82
CA THR A 94 -25.01 -16.36 -5.89
C THR A 94 -25.44 -16.97 -7.23
N ASP A 95 -26.45 -17.85 -7.21
CA ASP A 95 -27.08 -18.51 -8.35
C ASP A 95 -28.42 -17.86 -8.77
N SER A 96 -28.80 -16.76 -8.11
CA SER A 96 -30.09 -16.10 -8.32
C SER A 96 -30.17 -15.37 -9.67
N ASN A 97 -31.33 -15.48 -10.32
CA ASN A 97 -31.70 -14.71 -11.51
C ASN A 97 -32.55 -13.47 -11.18
N GLN A 98 -32.64 -13.05 -9.91
CA GLN A 98 -33.48 -11.93 -9.44
C GLN A 98 -32.88 -10.56 -9.79
N THR A 99 -32.52 -10.35 -11.06
CA THR A 99 -32.02 -9.08 -11.59
C THR A 99 -32.94 -8.51 -12.66
N VAL A 100 -33.03 -7.18 -12.72
CA VAL A 100 -33.74 -6.43 -13.76
C VAL A 100 -32.77 -5.48 -14.46
N GLY A 101 -33.15 -5.01 -15.66
CA GLY A 101 -32.34 -4.06 -16.41
C GLY A 101 -32.41 -2.66 -15.79
N TYR A 102 -31.35 -1.88 -15.92
CA TYR A 102 -31.38 -0.44 -15.63
C TYR A 102 -30.81 0.39 -16.78
N ALA A 103 -31.28 1.64 -16.84
CA ALA A 103 -30.66 2.72 -17.59
C ALA A 103 -30.46 3.93 -16.66
N ARG A 104 -29.29 4.58 -16.77
CA ARG A 104 -28.97 5.84 -16.10
C ARG A 104 -28.57 6.88 -17.13
N SER A 105 -29.02 8.12 -16.94
CA SER A 105 -28.54 9.28 -17.69
C SER A 105 -28.06 10.37 -16.75
N TYR A 106 -26.94 10.99 -17.12
CA TYR A 106 -26.23 12.00 -16.36
C TYR A 106 -26.21 13.29 -17.16
N ARG A 107 -26.37 14.42 -16.48
CA ARG A 107 -26.25 15.76 -17.09
C ARG A 107 -25.30 16.60 -16.26
N TYR A 108 -24.41 17.34 -16.91
CA TYR A 108 -23.41 18.19 -16.29
C TYR A 108 -23.60 19.66 -16.69
N ASP A 109 -23.09 20.57 -15.87
CA ASP A 109 -22.87 21.97 -16.27
C ASP A 109 -21.53 22.14 -17.01
N ASP A 110 -21.26 23.36 -17.49
CA ASP A 110 -20.03 23.69 -18.22
C ASP A 110 -18.76 23.57 -17.36
N SER A 111 -18.90 23.50 -16.03
CA SER A 111 -17.82 23.28 -15.05
C SER A 111 -17.64 21.80 -14.67
N GLY A 112 -18.42 20.89 -15.25
CA GLY A 112 -18.39 19.46 -14.97
C GLY A 112 -19.00 19.06 -13.63
N ASN A 113 -19.87 19.88 -13.03
CA ASN A 113 -20.71 19.46 -11.91
C ASN A 113 -21.88 18.63 -12.43
N LEU A 114 -22.22 17.52 -11.75
CA LEU A 114 -23.48 16.82 -11.99
C LEU A 114 -24.66 17.77 -11.68
N LEU A 115 -25.50 18.05 -12.67
CA LEU A 115 -26.79 18.74 -12.54
C LEU A 115 -27.91 17.76 -12.16
N SER A 116 -27.93 16.59 -12.82
CA SER A 116 -28.93 15.56 -12.54
C SER A 116 -28.50 14.17 -12.96
N LEU A 117 -28.98 13.18 -12.21
CA LEU A 117 -28.93 11.75 -12.52
C LEU A 117 -30.36 11.23 -12.60
N SER A 118 -30.79 10.76 -13.77
CA SER A 118 -32.04 10.00 -13.92
C SER A 118 -31.74 8.50 -13.93
N HIS A 119 -32.58 7.70 -13.29
CA HIS A 119 -32.46 6.26 -13.23
C HIS A 119 -33.82 5.60 -13.49
N GLN A 120 -33.81 4.58 -14.34
CA GLN A 120 -34.95 3.72 -14.65
C GLN A 120 -34.50 2.27 -14.46
N GLY A 121 -35.24 1.50 -13.67
CA GLY A 121 -34.89 0.11 -13.32
C GLY A 121 -35.90 -0.52 -12.36
N ALA A 122 -35.43 -1.24 -11.34
CA ALA A 122 -36.22 -1.77 -10.22
C ALA A 122 -37.01 -0.69 -9.48
N ALA A 123 -36.45 0.53 -9.44
CA ALA A 123 -37.14 1.77 -9.12
C ALA A 123 -36.81 2.82 -10.18
N SER A 124 -37.72 3.78 -10.38
CA SER A 124 -37.46 4.95 -11.22
C SER A 124 -37.39 6.20 -10.36
N PHE A 125 -36.31 6.97 -10.48
CA PHE A 125 -36.10 8.21 -9.74
C PHE A 125 -35.18 9.17 -10.49
N THR A 126 -35.22 10.44 -10.11
CA THR A 126 -34.26 11.46 -10.57
C THR A 126 -33.66 12.16 -9.36
N ARG A 127 -32.34 12.31 -9.33
CA ARG A 127 -31.63 13.20 -8.42
C ARG A 127 -31.29 14.48 -9.15
N ALA A 128 -31.74 15.61 -8.62
CA ALA A 128 -31.29 16.94 -9.03
C ALA A 128 -30.27 17.46 -8.01
N MET A 129 -29.30 18.23 -8.48
CA MET A 129 -28.30 18.90 -7.66
C MET A 129 -28.52 20.41 -7.71
N ALA A 130 -28.54 21.05 -6.54
CA ALA A 130 -28.43 22.49 -6.43
C ALA A 130 -26.94 22.86 -6.37
N ILE A 131 -26.51 23.84 -7.16
CA ILE A 131 -25.11 24.26 -7.33
C ILE A 131 -25.00 25.75 -6.95
N SER A 132 -23.87 26.12 -6.34
CA SER A 132 -23.47 27.50 -6.09
C SER A 132 -23.30 28.27 -7.42
N ASP A 133 -23.63 29.55 -7.45
CA ASP A 133 -23.43 30.44 -8.62
C ASP A 133 -22.02 31.06 -8.66
N VAL A 134 -21.25 30.91 -7.57
CA VAL A 134 -19.89 31.42 -7.40
C VAL A 134 -18.83 30.32 -7.19
N SER A 135 -19.21 29.05 -7.13
CA SER A 135 -18.28 27.95 -6.87
C SER A 135 -18.75 26.58 -7.40
N ASN A 136 -17.88 25.56 -7.36
CA ASN A 136 -18.21 24.18 -7.71
C ASN A 136 -18.84 23.36 -6.55
N ARG A 137 -19.34 24.04 -5.52
CA ARG A 137 -20.09 23.40 -4.43
C ARG A 137 -21.48 23.03 -4.91
N SER A 138 -21.95 21.85 -4.50
CA SER A 138 -23.31 21.39 -4.80
C SER A 138 -23.82 20.45 -3.73
N ARG A 139 -25.13 20.35 -3.60
CA ARG A 139 -25.83 19.40 -2.72
C ARG A 139 -27.04 18.81 -3.43
N LEU A 140 -27.60 17.71 -2.91
CA LEU A 140 -28.88 17.20 -3.43
C LEU A 140 -29.98 18.24 -3.18
N GLN A 141 -30.79 18.46 -4.23
CA GLN A 141 -32.11 19.06 -4.10
C GLN A 141 -32.92 18.28 -3.06
N ASN A 142 -33.58 18.97 -2.14
CA ASN A 142 -34.44 18.34 -1.15
C ASN A 142 -35.92 18.47 -1.54
N ASP A 143 -36.76 17.57 -0.99
CA ASP A 143 -38.20 17.58 -1.22
C ASP A 143 -38.91 18.81 -0.60
N ALA A 144 -38.18 19.61 0.18
CA ALA A 144 -38.67 20.83 0.81
C ALA A 144 -38.72 22.06 -0.14
N GLY A 145 -38.10 21.99 -1.33
CA GLY A 145 -38.27 23.02 -2.37
C GLY A 145 -37.00 23.32 -3.18
N THR A 146 -37.06 24.41 -3.94
CA THR A 146 -35.91 24.90 -4.72
C THR A 146 -34.93 25.63 -3.81
N LEU A 147 -33.88 24.93 -3.38
CA LEU A 147 -32.68 25.50 -2.76
C LEU A 147 -32.07 26.61 -3.63
N THR A 148 -31.67 27.70 -2.99
CA THR A 148 -30.91 28.80 -3.59
C THR A 148 -29.39 28.48 -3.60
N PRO A 149 -28.56 29.20 -4.37
CA PRO A 149 -27.11 29.11 -4.26
C PRO A 149 -26.57 29.33 -2.84
N ASP A 150 -27.15 30.28 -2.09
CA ASP A 150 -26.78 30.53 -0.68
C ASP A 150 -27.08 29.31 0.21
N ASP A 151 -28.18 28.57 -0.02
CA ASP A 151 -28.49 27.32 0.68
C ASP A 151 -27.54 26.15 0.34
N VAL A 152 -26.83 26.26 -0.78
CA VAL A 152 -25.75 25.34 -1.17
C VAL A 152 -24.48 25.71 -0.42
N ASP A 153 -24.07 26.97 -0.46
CA ASP A 153 -22.84 27.42 0.20
C ASP A 153 -22.91 27.33 1.74
N ALA A 154 -24.11 27.51 2.33
CA ALA A 154 -24.32 27.40 3.77
C ALA A 154 -24.10 25.99 4.37
N VAL A 155 -23.99 24.94 3.55
CA VAL A 155 -23.63 23.58 4.01
C VAL A 155 -22.18 23.20 3.75
N PHE A 156 -21.32 24.17 3.42
CA PHE A 156 -19.87 23.99 3.37
C PHE A 156 -19.17 24.94 4.35
N ASP A 157 -18.05 24.52 4.91
CA ASP A 157 -17.19 25.43 5.68
C ASP A 157 -16.34 26.35 4.76
N ALA A 158 -15.54 27.23 5.36
CA ALA A 158 -14.66 28.13 4.62
C ALA A 158 -13.56 27.40 3.82
N CYS A 159 -13.23 26.16 4.18
CA CYS A 159 -12.26 25.32 3.46
C CYS A 159 -12.90 24.51 2.32
N GLY A 160 -14.23 24.52 2.20
CA GLY A 160 -14.95 23.75 1.18
C GLY A 160 -15.22 22.31 1.59
N ASN A 161 -15.27 22.01 2.89
CA ASN A 161 -15.72 20.71 3.35
C ASN A 161 -17.24 20.70 3.52
N LEU A 162 -17.90 19.64 3.04
CA LEU A 162 -19.34 19.43 3.22
C LEU A 162 -19.64 19.19 4.70
N LEU A 163 -20.61 19.91 5.26
CA LEU A 163 -21.01 19.85 6.67
C LEU A 163 -22.19 18.90 6.92
N ASN A 164 -22.89 18.43 5.88
CA ASN A 164 -24.07 17.59 5.99
C ASN A 164 -24.13 16.52 4.89
N LEU A 165 -24.13 15.24 5.26
CA LEU A 165 -23.86 14.15 4.34
C LEU A 165 -25.06 13.73 3.45
N GLN A 166 -26.28 14.13 3.83
CA GLN A 166 -27.53 13.75 3.16
C GLN A 166 -27.60 12.22 2.89
N VAL A 167 -27.43 11.37 3.93
CA VAL A 167 -27.39 9.89 3.74
C VAL A 167 -28.76 9.30 3.44
N SER A 168 -29.82 10.10 3.60
CA SER A 168 -31.20 9.79 3.21
C SER A 168 -31.94 11.07 2.79
N ALA A 169 -33.20 10.95 2.35
CA ALA A 169 -34.04 12.09 2.03
C ALA A 169 -34.43 12.94 3.27
N THR A 170 -34.40 12.35 4.47
CA THR A 170 -34.98 12.93 5.70
C THR A 170 -33.97 13.21 6.81
N THR A 171 -32.74 12.70 6.70
CA THR A 171 -31.70 12.90 7.71
C THR A 171 -30.73 14.01 7.34
N SER A 172 -30.31 14.73 8.38
CA SER A 172 -29.18 15.63 8.36
C SER A 172 -28.10 14.97 9.18
N ASP A 173 -26.98 14.62 8.55
CA ASP A 173 -25.92 13.82 9.17
C ASP A 173 -24.65 14.69 9.22
N PRO A 174 -24.44 15.47 10.30
CA PRO A 174 -23.31 16.37 10.44
C PRO A 174 -21.95 15.70 10.21
N LEU A 175 -21.16 16.27 9.30
CA LEU A 175 -19.72 16.01 9.20
C LEU A 175 -18.98 17.06 10.03
N ILE A 176 -18.19 16.59 10.99
CA ILE A 176 -17.32 17.44 11.82
C ILE A 176 -15.89 17.29 11.31
N TRP A 177 -15.29 18.40 10.90
CA TRP A 177 -13.95 18.45 10.33
C TRP A 177 -12.94 19.00 11.34
N SER A 178 -11.72 18.45 11.31
CA SER A 178 -10.61 18.92 12.13
C SER A 178 -9.95 20.16 11.50
N ALA A 179 -9.22 20.94 12.31
CA ALA A 179 -8.45 22.10 11.84
C ALA A 179 -7.36 21.78 10.79
N SER A 180 -7.04 20.49 10.60
CA SER A 180 -6.13 20.00 9.55
C SER A 180 -6.88 19.44 8.33
N ASN A 181 -8.15 19.81 8.14
CA ASN A 181 -9.00 19.44 7.01
C ASN A 181 -9.31 17.94 6.85
N HIS A 182 -9.13 17.13 7.90
CA HIS A 182 -9.57 15.73 7.92
C HIS A 182 -10.96 15.61 8.55
N LEU A 183 -11.82 14.75 7.98
CA LEU A 183 -13.11 14.36 8.54
C LEU A 183 -12.89 13.67 9.89
N GLN A 184 -13.31 14.30 10.99
CA GLN A 184 -13.08 13.80 12.35
C GLN A 184 -14.23 12.93 12.84
N THR A 185 -15.48 13.33 12.58
CA THR A 185 -16.67 12.61 13.04
C THR A 185 -17.79 12.73 12.01
N VAL A 186 -18.57 11.67 11.81
CA VAL A 186 -19.91 11.74 11.20
C VAL A 186 -20.93 11.41 12.30
N ASN A 187 -21.91 12.29 12.49
CA ASN A 187 -23.06 12.06 13.35
C ASN A 187 -24.09 11.21 12.59
N LEU A 188 -24.35 9.99 13.08
CA LEU A 188 -25.19 8.97 12.43
C LEU A 188 -26.65 9.03 12.89
N LEU A 189 -26.88 9.46 14.14
CA LEU A 189 -28.22 9.69 14.69
C LEU A 189 -28.12 10.71 15.81
N ASP A 190 -28.55 11.93 15.52
CA ASP A 190 -28.46 13.03 16.48
C ASP A 190 -29.42 12.84 17.67
N ARG A 191 -28.89 13.04 18.88
CA ARG A 191 -29.67 13.07 20.12
C ARG A 191 -29.42 14.39 20.83
N ASN A 192 -30.40 15.28 20.70
CA ASN A 192 -30.45 16.59 21.36
C ASN A 192 -29.28 17.54 21.00
N GLY A 193 -28.64 17.37 19.84
CA GLY A 193 -27.48 18.16 19.42
C GLY A 193 -26.19 17.89 20.21
N ASP A 194 -26.16 16.89 21.10
CA ASP A 194 -24.96 16.50 21.84
C ASP A 194 -24.29 15.28 21.18
N ILE A 195 -23.19 15.53 20.47
CA ILE A 195 -22.41 14.48 19.79
C ILE A 195 -21.94 13.37 20.74
N GLN A 196 -21.84 13.58 22.06
CA GLN A 196 -21.48 12.50 22.98
C GLN A 196 -22.65 11.53 23.26
N GLN A 197 -23.89 12.00 23.11
CA GLN A 197 -25.14 11.23 23.24
C GLN A 197 -25.66 10.70 21.89
N SER A 198 -25.18 11.25 20.79
CA SER A 198 -25.52 10.84 19.42
C SER A 198 -24.75 9.59 18.95
N ASP A 199 -25.35 8.80 18.06
CA ASP A 199 -24.61 7.71 17.39
C ASP A 199 -23.62 8.33 16.40
N ARG A 200 -22.41 7.76 16.31
CA ARG A 200 -21.31 8.43 15.61
C ARG A 200 -20.24 7.48 15.09
N GLU A 201 -19.64 7.86 13.97
CA GLU A 201 -18.39 7.28 13.49
C GLU A 201 -17.28 8.33 13.61
N ILE A 202 -16.15 7.95 14.21
CA ILE A 202 -15.02 8.82 14.58
C ILE A 202 -13.75 8.31 13.90
N TYR A 203 -12.95 9.22 13.36
CA TYR A 203 -11.70 8.89 12.65
C TYR A 203 -10.50 9.59 13.28
N GLN A 204 -9.33 8.96 13.22
CA GLN A 204 -8.05 9.56 13.63
C GLN A 204 -6.98 9.28 12.57
N TYR A 205 -6.09 10.26 12.38
CA TYR A 205 -5.13 10.30 11.28
C TYR A 205 -3.71 10.52 11.79
N SER A 206 -2.73 9.99 11.06
CA SER A 206 -1.31 10.31 11.21
C SER A 206 -0.72 10.50 9.82
N ALA A 207 0.11 11.54 9.64
CA ALA A 207 0.70 11.91 8.36
C ALA A 207 -0.31 11.99 7.17
N GLY A 208 -1.56 12.38 7.44
CA GLY A 208 -2.65 12.46 6.45
C GLY A 208 -3.45 11.17 6.23
N MET A 209 -2.99 10.03 6.76
CA MET A 209 -3.63 8.72 6.56
C MET A 209 -4.44 8.28 7.79
N ARG A 210 -5.59 7.64 7.57
CA ARG A 210 -6.46 7.11 8.63
C ARG A 210 -5.78 5.95 9.36
N MET A 211 -5.49 6.15 10.64
CA MET A 211 -4.92 5.13 11.53
C MET A 211 -5.98 4.43 12.38
N ARG A 212 -7.14 5.06 12.57
CA ARG A 212 -8.25 4.50 13.37
C ARG A 212 -9.60 4.96 12.83
N LYS A 213 -10.58 4.05 12.88
CA LYS A 213 -12.02 4.30 12.76
C LYS A 213 -12.70 3.72 14.00
N GLN A 214 -13.70 4.40 14.55
CA GLN A 214 -14.51 3.90 15.66
C GLN A 214 -15.97 4.29 15.48
N THR A 215 -16.86 3.31 15.45
CA THR A 215 -18.31 3.51 15.41
C THR A 215 -18.87 3.27 16.82
N ARG A 216 -19.78 4.14 17.27
CA ARG A 216 -20.42 4.08 18.60
C ARG A 216 -21.93 4.20 18.45
N ILE A 217 -22.66 3.17 18.88
CA ILE A 217 -24.13 3.10 18.80
C ILE A 217 -24.73 2.92 20.20
N LEU A 218 -25.64 3.80 20.62
CA LEU A 218 -26.37 3.69 21.87
C LEU A 218 -27.37 2.53 21.77
N THR A 219 -27.04 1.41 22.41
CA THR A 219 -27.80 0.15 22.33
C THR A 219 -28.94 0.10 23.35
N LYS A 220 -28.75 0.71 24.54
CA LYS A 220 -29.82 0.84 25.53
C LYS A 220 -29.69 2.16 26.31
N ALA A 221 -30.66 3.05 26.11
CA ALA A 221 -30.69 4.38 26.71
C ALA A 221 -30.75 4.35 28.25
N ASP A 222 -31.65 3.55 28.85
CA ASP A 222 -31.88 3.51 30.31
C ASP A 222 -30.63 3.22 31.14
N SER A 223 -29.72 2.41 30.58
CA SER A 223 -28.45 2.02 31.21
C SER A 223 -27.24 2.68 30.56
N ASN A 224 -27.45 3.65 29.65
CA ASN A 224 -26.44 4.30 28.83
C ASN A 224 -25.38 3.32 28.28
N LEU A 225 -25.88 2.21 27.71
CA LEU A 225 -25.07 1.11 27.19
C LEU A 225 -24.81 1.33 25.71
N TRP A 226 -23.53 1.43 25.35
CA TRP A 226 -23.03 1.65 24.01
C TRP A 226 -22.41 0.36 23.47
N THR A 227 -22.67 0.09 22.19
CA THR A 227 -21.87 -0.84 21.39
C THR A 227 -20.79 -0.04 20.66
N VAL A 228 -19.59 -0.59 20.60
CA VAL A 228 -18.40 0.06 20.06
C VAL A 228 -17.67 -0.88 19.12
N ASP A 229 -17.52 -0.45 17.87
CA ASP A 229 -16.71 -1.09 16.84
C ASP A 229 -15.46 -0.25 16.59
N GLU A 230 -14.27 -0.82 16.69
CA GLU A 230 -12.99 -0.16 16.37
C GLU A 230 -12.27 -0.89 15.25
N VAL A 231 -11.70 -0.12 14.32
CA VAL A 231 -10.69 -0.59 13.37
C VAL A 231 -9.42 0.22 13.58
N ARG A 232 -8.28 -0.44 13.80
CA ARG A 232 -6.94 0.16 13.73
C ARG A 232 -6.25 -0.32 12.46
N TYR A 233 -5.69 0.62 11.71
CA TYR A 233 -5.03 0.34 10.43
C TYR A 233 -3.52 0.35 10.63
N LEU A 234 -2.86 -0.75 10.28
CA LEU A 234 -1.43 -0.96 10.35
C LEU A 234 -0.93 -1.47 8.98
N PRO A 235 0.38 -1.38 8.66
CA PRO A 235 0.92 -1.97 7.44
C PRO A 235 0.61 -3.47 7.36
N GLY A 236 -0.14 -3.89 6.33
CA GLY A 236 -0.52 -5.29 6.09
C GLY A 236 -1.53 -5.88 7.10
N LEU A 237 -2.11 -5.08 8.00
CA LEU A 237 -2.92 -5.59 9.11
C LEU A 237 -4.00 -4.59 9.55
N GLU A 238 -5.24 -5.05 9.66
CA GLU A 238 -6.31 -4.34 10.36
C GLU A 238 -6.62 -5.05 11.69
N LEU A 239 -6.67 -4.32 12.80
CA LEU A 239 -7.15 -4.85 14.08
C LEU A 239 -8.59 -4.39 14.29
N ARG A 240 -9.54 -5.31 14.24
CA ARG A 240 -10.98 -5.07 14.39
C ARG A 240 -11.45 -5.59 15.76
N ARG A 241 -12.15 -4.76 16.52
CA ARG A 241 -12.64 -5.10 17.87
C ARG A 241 -14.07 -4.62 18.06
N HIS A 242 -14.89 -5.47 18.64
CA HIS A 242 -16.27 -5.20 19.03
C HIS A 242 -16.42 -5.41 20.54
N TRP A 243 -16.98 -4.43 21.24
CA TRP A 243 -17.25 -4.50 22.68
C TRP A 243 -18.40 -3.57 23.10
N GLN A 244 -18.78 -3.64 24.37
CA GLN A 244 -19.79 -2.74 24.95
C GLN A 244 -19.21 -1.89 26.08
N GLU A 245 -19.72 -0.66 26.22
CA GLU A 245 -19.34 0.29 27.27
C GLU A 245 -20.57 0.86 27.96
N THR A 246 -20.53 0.96 29.29
CA THR A 246 -21.53 1.71 30.07
C THR A 246 -20.93 3.04 30.49
N ILE A 247 -21.66 4.14 30.31
CA ILE A 247 -21.20 5.49 30.67
C ILE A 247 -22.06 6.05 31.81
N THR A 248 -21.43 6.32 32.96
CA THR A 248 -22.10 6.87 34.16
C THR A 248 -21.39 8.16 34.60
N GLY A 249 -22.00 9.31 34.29
CA GLY A 249 -21.30 10.59 34.36
C GLY A 249 -20.07 10.59 33.44
N ASP A 250 -18.94 11.06 33.95
CA ASP A 250 -17.66 11.05 33.21
C ASP A 250 -16.93 9.69 33.24
N THR A 251 -17.49 8.66 33.88
CA THR A 251 -16.85 7.34 34.01
C THR A 251 -17.32 6.40 32.91
N VAL A 252 -16.37 5.87 32.15
CA VAL A 252 -16.60 4.83 31.12
C VAL A 252 -16.16 3.47 31.67
N THR A 253 -17.07 2.51 31.69
CA THR A 253 -16.79 1.12 32.07
C THR A 253 -16.93 0.24 30.84
N SER A 254 -15.81 -0.17 30.26
CA SER A 254 -15.77 -1.08 29.10
C SER A 254 -15.86 -2.55 29.57
N GLN A 255 -16.66 -3.35 28.86
CA GLN A 255 -16.66 -4.81 28.97
C GLN A 255 -15.50 -5.39 28.16
N GLU A 256 -15.18 -6.67 28.39
CA GLU A 256 -14.25 -7.41 27.52
C GLU A 256 -14.77 -7.47 26.07
N ALA A 257 -13.84 -7.59 25.13
CA ALA A 257 -14.19 -7.65 23.71
C ALA A 257 -14.94 -8.96 23.39
N THR A 258 -16.15 -8.81 22.86
CA THR A 258 -16.97 -9.93 22.40
C THR A 258 -16.50 -10.45 21.03
N GLU A 259 -15.82 -9.62 20.23
CA GLU A 259 -15.08 -10.03 19.03
C GLU A 259 -13.72 -9.31 18.96
N GLU A 260 -12.66 -10.06 18.62
CA GLU A 260 -11.36 -9.50 18.20
C GLU A 260 -10.89 -10.27 16.96
N LEU A 261 -10.94 -9.57 15.83
CA LEU A 261 -10.62 -10.06 14.49
C LEU A 261 -9.40 -9.30 13.95
N HIS A 262 -8.35 -10.04 13.62
CA HIS A 262 -7.16 -9.54 12.95
C HIS A 262 -7.32 -9.85 11.46
N VAL A 263 -7.33 -8.83 10.60
CA VAL A 263 -7.41 -9.01 9.15
C VAL A 263 -6.06 -8.73 8.52
N ILE A 264 -5.37 -9.79 8.10
CA ILE A 264 -4.10 -9.67 7.39
C ILE A 264 -4.41 -9.32 5.94
N THR A 265 -3.82 -8.26 5.41
CA THR A 265 -4.03 -7.77 4.05
C THR A 265 -2.77 -7.97 3.22
N THR A 266 -2.93 -8.57 2.04
CA THR A 266 -1.84 -8.80 1.08
C THR A 266 -2.39 -8.88 -0.35
N GLN A 267 -1.53 -9.06 -1.35
CA GLN A 267 -1.91 -9.02 -2.75
C GLN A 267 -1.08 -10.02 -3.57
N ALA A 268 -1.73 -10.73 -4.49
CA ALA A 268 -1.08 -11.59 -5.47
C ALA A 268 -1.47 -11.15 -6.90
N GLY A 269 -0.53 -10.50 -7.61
CA GLY A 269 -0.82 -9.90 -8.91
C GLY A 269 -1.82 -8.74 -8.77
N ARG A 270 -3.01 -8.86 -9.37
CA ARG A 270 -4.14 -7.92 -9.17
C ARG A 270 -5.19 -8.44 -8.17
N ALA A 271 -5.02 -9.64 -7.61
CA ALA A 271 -5.96 -10.18 -6.64
C ALA A 271 -5.61 -9.69 -5.22
N GLY A 272 -6.52 -8.98 -4.58
CA GLY A 272 -6.42 -8.67 -3.15
C GLY A 272 -6.66 -9.91 -2.33
N ILE A 273 -5.97 -10.07 -1.21
CA ILE A 273 -6.11 -11.20 -0.29
C ILE A 273 -6.32 -10.64 1.11
N ARG A 274 -7.40 -11.08 1.77
CA ARG A 274 -7.68 -10.77 3.18
C ARG A 274 -7.81 -12.08 3.93
N VAL A 275 -7.01 -12.28 4.98
CA VAL A 275 -7.12 -13.45 5.87
C VAL A 275 -7.77 -13.02 7.16
N LEU A 276 -8.88 -13.67 7.52
CA LEU A 276 -9.66 -13.36 8.72
C LEU A 276 -9.24 -14.27 9.88
N HIS A 277 -8.47 -13.72 10.83
CA HIS A 277 -8.01 -14.43 12.03
C HIS A 277 -8.75 -13.91 13.28
N TRP A 278 -9.65 -14.71 13.83
CA TRP A 278 -10.31 -14.41 15.11
C TRP A 278 -9.48 -14.93 16.28
N LYS A 279 -9.25 -14.03 17.24
CA LYS A 279 -8.70 -14.32 18.57
C LYS A 279 -9.80 -14.53 19.61
N THR A 280 -10.93 -13.83 19.47
CA THR A 280 -12.19 -14.10 20.20
C THR A 280 -13.40 -13.75 19.33
N GLY A 281 -14.56 -14.31 19.65
CA GLY A 281 -15.83 -14.01 18.97
C GLY A 281 -16.01 -14.61 17.58
N LYS A 282 -15.21 -15.60 17.19
CA LYS A 282 -15.32 -16.25 15.86
C LYS A 282 -16.75 -16.78 15.63
N PRO A 283 -17.44 -16.41 14.54
CA PRO A 283 -18.72 -17.01 14.19
C PRO A 283 -18.58 -18.52 13.91
N ASP A 284 -19.55 -19.33 14.34
CA ASP A 284 -19.47 -20.80 14.22
C ASP A 284 -19.38 -21.27 12.75
N SER A 285 -20.09 -20.60 11.84
CA SER A 285 -20.18 -20.98 10.42
C SER A 285 -19.05 -20.47 9.54
N ILE A 286 -18.01 -19.83 10.11
CA ILE A 286 -16.82 -19.37 9.37
C ILE A 286 -15.59 -20.02 10.00
N ASP A 287 -14.77 -20.69 9.20
CA ASP A 287 -13.49 -21.24 9.67
C ASP A 287 -12.54 -20.13 10.12
N ASN A 288 -11.69 -20.41 11.11
CA ASN A 288 -10.64 -19.46 11.45
C ASN A 288 -9.57 -19.42 10.34
N ASP A 289 -8.85 -18.31 10.26
CA ASP A 289 -7.83 -18.08 9.24
C ASP A 289 -8.39 -18.15 7.79
N GLN A 290 -9.67 -17.82 7.61
CA GLN A 290 -10.34 -17.85 6.30
C GLN A 290 -9.66 -16.85 5.34
N ALA A 291 -8.99 -17.38 4.32
CA ALA A 291 -8.45 -16.60 3.22
C ALA A 291 -9.54 -16.23 2.22
N ARG A 292 -9.68 -14.94 1.93
CA ARG A 292 -10.60 -14.38 0.94
C ARG A 292 -9.85 -13.71 -0.19
N TRP A 293 -10.09 -14.18 -1.40
CA TRP A 293 -9.43 -13.73 -2.63
C TRP A 293 -10.38 -12.79 -3.39
N GLN A 294 -10.02 -11.52 -3.50
CA GLN A 294 -10.78 -10.50 -4.20
C GLN A 294 -10.21 -10.31 -5.61
N ILE A 295 -11.02 -10.64 -6.63
CA ILE A 295 -10.72 -10.39 -8.04
C ILE A 295 -11.66 -9.26 -8.49
N SER A 296 -11.09 -8.10 -8.79
CA SER A 296 -11.86 -6.88 -9.01
C SER A 296 -11.36 -6.03 -10.16
N ASP A 297 -12.27 -5.20 -10.64
CA ASP A 297 -12.07 -4.12 -11.59
C ASP A 297 -12.93 -2.91 -11.15
N ASN A 298 -12.84 -1.77 -11.83
CA ASN A 298 -13.46 -0.51 -11.39
C ASN A 298 -14.93 -0.66 -10.94
N ILE A 299 -15.74 -1.36 -11.74
CA ILE A 299 -17.18 -1.59 -11.49
C ILE A 299 -17.55 -3.08 -11.30
N TYR A 300 -16.63 -3.92 -10.83
CA TYR A 300 -16.89 -5.34 -10.54
C TYR A 300 -16.00 -5.89 -9.42
N ALA A 301 -16.55 -6.69 -8.49
CA ALA A 301 -15.76 -7.39 -7.48
C ALA A 301 -16.31 -8.80 -7.18
N LEU A 302 -15.48 -9.82 -7.38
CA LEU A 302 -15.70 -11.21 -7.02
C LEU A 302 -14.84 -11.58 -5.81
N GLU A 303 -15.41 -12.25 -4.82
CA GLU A 303 -14.74 -12.72 -3.60
C GLU A 303 -14.84 -14.25 -3.54
N LEU A 304 -13.69 -14.92 -3.43
CA LEU A 304 -13.57 -16.38 -3.41
C LEU A 304 -12.94 -16.88 -2.11
N ASP A 305 -13.30 -18.08 -1.67
CA ASP A 305 -12.59 -18.77 -0.58
C ASP A 305 -11.30 -19.48 -1.05
N ALA A 306 -10.61 -20.15 -0.12
CA ALA A 306 -9.38 -20.89 -0.38
C ALA A 306 -9.55 -22.06 -1.37
N GLN A 307 -10.78 -22.52 -1.62
CA GLN A 307 -11.12 -23.59 -2.56
C GLN A 307 -11.62 -23.04 -3.90
N GLY A 308 -11.68 -21.71 -4.06
CA GLY A 308 -12.20 -21.06 -5.25
C GLY A 308 -13.72 -21.17 -5.40
N GLN A 309 -14.46 -21.34 -4.31
CA GLN A 309 -15.92 -21.16 -4.32
C GLN A 309 -16.26 -19.68 -4.12
N THR A 310 -17.32 -19.21 -4.78
CA THR A 310 -17.78 -17.82 -4.66
C THR A 310 -18.37 -17.56 -3.28
N ILE A 311 -17.77 -16.63 -2.53
CA ILE A 311 -18.34 -16.04 -1.31
C ILE A 311 -19.35 -14.95 -1.70
N SER A 312 -18.90 -13.99 -2.51
CA SER A 312 -19.73 -12.87 -2.99
C SER A 312 -19.37 -12.41 -4.40
N ARG A 313 -20.35 -11.83 -5.09
CA ARG A 313 -20.20 -11.11 -6.37
C ARG A 313 -20.91 -9.77 -6.24
N GLU A 314 -20.25 -8.71 -6.67
CA GLU A 314 -20.77 -7.34 -6.55
C GLU A 314 -20.50 -6.55 -7.84
N GLU A 315 -21.54 -5.89 -8.34
CA GLU A 315 -21.50 -5.06 -9.55
C GLU A 315 -21.99 -3.67 -9.18
N TYR A 316 -21.30 -2.63 -9.65
CA TYR A 316 -21.59 -1.25 -9.25
C TYR A 316 -22.21 -0.48 -10.43
N TYR A 317 -23.08 0.48 -10.10
CA TYR A 317 -23.35 1.59 -11.00
C TYR A 317 -22.04 2.36 -11.27
N PRO A 318 -21.92 3.10 -12.39
CA PRO A 318 -20.66 3.74 -12.79
C PRO A 318 -19.96 4.54 -11.70
N PHE A 319 -20.70 5.29 -10.88
CA PHE A 319 -20.18 6.12 -9.78
C PHE A 319 -20.15 5.39 -8.41
N GLY A 320 -20.06 4.06 -8.38
CA GLY A 320 -19.68 3.28 -7.19
C GLY A 320 -20.76 2.92 -6.17
N GLY A 321 -22.03 3.26 -6.43
CA GLY A 321 -23.15 2.65 -5.70
C GLY A 321 -23.34 1.19 -6.14
N THR A 322 -23.68 0.28 -5.24
CA THR A 322 -23.86 -1.14 -5.60
C THR A 322 -25.19 -1.36 -6.33
N ALA A 323 -25.13 -1.97 -7.52
CA ALA A 323 -26.28 -2.33 -8.36
C ALA A 323 -26.70 -3.79 -8.13
N VAL A 324 -25.74 -4.72 -8.22
CA VAL A 324 -25.92 -6.14 -7.88
C VAL A 324 -25.08 -6.46 -6.66
N TRP A 325 -25.69 -7.13 -5.69
CA TRP A 325 -24.98 -7.79 -4.60
C TRP A 325 -25.52 -9.21 -4.47
N ALA A 326 -24.66 -10.19 -4.75
CA ALA A 326 -24.96 -11.60 -4.60
C ALA A 326 -23.98 -12.26 -3.61
N ALA A 327 -24.49 -13.14 -2.74
CA ALA A 327 -23.72 -13.74 -1.65
C ALA A 327 -24.20 -15.15 -1.31
N ARG A 328 -23.29 -16.03 -0.86
CA ARG A 328 -23.67 -17.34 -0.31
C ARG A 328 -24.14 -17.29 1.15
N SER A 329 -23.77 -16.23 1.87
CA SER A 329 -24.07 -16.02 3.29
C SER A 329 -24.03 -14.53 3.61
N GLU A 330 -25.10 -14.00 4.21
CA GLU A 330 -25.17 -12.62 4.70
C GLU A 330 -24.06 -12.35 5.73
N LEU A 331 -23.89 -13.27 6.69
CA LEU A 331 -22.86 -13.21 7.73
C LEU A 331 -21.44 -13.23 7.18
N GLU A 332 -21.15 -13.97 6.10
CA GLU A 332 -19.81 -13.85 5.49
C GLU A 332 -19.61 -12.47 4.88
N THR A 333 -20.63 -11.88 4.27
CA THR A 333 -20.51 -10.57 3.61
C THR A 333 -20.47 -9.35 4.52
N SER A 334 -20.82 -9.47 5.82
CA SER A 334 -20.61 -8.39 6.79
C SER A 334 -19.11 -8.05 6.96
N TYR A 335 -18.22 -9.04 6.79
CA TYR A 335 -16.76 -8.87 6.85
C TYR A 335 -16.13 -8.31 5.56
N LYS A 336 -16.91 -8.15 4.48
CA LYS A 336 -16.46 -7.51 3.24
C LYS A 336 -16.55 -5.99 3.38
N VAL A 337 -15.40 -5.32 3.35
CA VAL A 337 -15.33 -3.85 3.49
C VAL A 337 -14.72 -3.16 2.26
N ILE A 338 -13.84 -3.86 1.53
CA ILE A 338 -13.20 -3.36 0.31
C ILE A 338 -14.10 -3.63 -0.90
N ARG A 339 -14.52 -2.58 -1.61
CA ARG A 339 -15.56 -2.65 -2.64
C ARG A 339 -15.15 -1.88 -3.91
N TYR A 340 -15.94 -0.89 -4.33
CA TYR A 340 -15.69 -0.07 -5.52
C TYR A 340 -14.28 0.54 -5.52
N SER A 341 -13.63 0.53 -6.69
CA SER A 341 -12.24 0.98 -6.89
C SER A 341 -11.21 0.45 -5.87
N GLY A 342 -11.46 -0.71 -5.24
CA GLY A 342 -10.58 -1.27 -4.21
C GLY A 342 -10.52 -0.44 -2.91
N LYS A 343 -11.55 0.37 -2.62
CA LYS A 343 -11.60 1.24 -1.42
C LYS A 343 -12.49 0.67 -0.32
N GLU A 344 -12.19 1.04 0.92
CA GLU A 344 -13.06 0.70 2.06
C GLU A 344 -14.34 1.54 1.99
N ARG A 345 -15.48 0.87 2.07
CA ARG A 345 -16.78 1.51 2.28
C ARG A 345 -17.10 1.51 3.78
N ASP A 346 -17.30 2.68 4.33
CA ASP A 346 -17.58 2.88 5.75
C ASP A 346 -19.08 2.66 6.10
N GLY A 347 -19.41 2.65 7.40
CA GLY A 347 -20.80 2.49 7.87
C GLY A 347 -21.70 3.66 7.44
N THR A 348 -21.11 4.85 7.27
CA THR A 348 -21.69 6.05 6.66
C THR A 348 -22.02 5.91 5.17
N GLY A 349 -21.57 4.82 4.53
CA GLY A 349 -21.63 4.59 3.09
C GLY A 349 -20.58 5.34 2.26
N LEU A 350 -19.82 6.26 2.86
CA LEU A 350 -18.69 6.91 2.21
C LEU A 350 -17.60 5.89 1.85
N TYR A 351 -16.89 6.18 0.76
CA TYR A 351 -15.64 5.49 0.43
C TYR A 351 -14.45 6.31 0.90
N TYR A 352 -13.55 5.68 1.65
CA TYR A 352 -12.29 6.29 2.08
C TYR A 352 -11.19 6.05 1.04
N TYR A 353 -10.68 7.12 0.42
CA TYR A 353 -9.65 7.03 -0.62
C TYR A 353 -8.22 7.31 -0.12
N GLY A 354 -8.07 7.96 1.04
CA GLY A 354 -6.78 8.44 1.56
C GLY A 354 -6.91 9.88 2.07
N TYR A 355 -6.76 10.85 1.16
CA TYR A 355 -6.88 12.27 1.47
C TYR A 355 -8.31 12.79 1.47
N ARG A 356 -9.25 12.11 0.79
CA ARG A 356 -10.66 12.49 0.71
C ARG A 356 -11.61 11.31 0.95
N TYR A 357 -12.86 11.67 1.28
CA TYR A 357 -14.00 10.77 1.32
C TYR A 357 -14.89 11.03 0.10
N TYR A 358 -15.39 9.95 -0.50
CA TYR A 358 -16.21 9.98 -1.70
C TYR A 358 -17.64 9.54 -1.40
N ALA A 359 -18.63 10.30 -1.88
CA ALA A 359 -20.05 10.03 -1.71
C ALA A 359 -20.65 9.49 -3.02
N PRO A 360 -20.78 8.15 -3.20
CA PRO A 360 -21.20 7.55 -4.46
C PRO A 360 -22.64 7.92 -4.87
N TRP A 361 -23.53 8.23 -3.92
CA TRP A 361 -24.88 8.71 -4.23
C TRP A 361 -24.94 10.16 -4.74
N LEU A 362 -23.92 10.97 -4.42
CA LEU A 362 -23.74 12.35 -4.88
C LEU A 362 -22.84 12.45 -6.13
N CYS A 363 -22.21 11.34 -6.52
CA CYS A 363 -21.22 11.25 -7.60
C CYS A 363 -20.02 12.20 -7.45
N ARG A 364 -19.68 12.65 -6.23
CA ARG A 364 -18.64 13.66 -5.98
C ARG A 364 -17.91 13.49 -4.63
N TRP A 365 -16.79 14.21 -4.48
CA TRP A 365 -16.03 14.26 -3.22
C TRP A 365 -16.75 15.10 -2.16
N THR A 366 -16.58 14.76 -0.88
CA THR A 366 -17.18 15.53 0.25
C THR A 366 -16.35 16.74 0.67
N ALA A 367 -15.16 16.94 0.09
CA ALA A 367 -14.28 18.06 0.34
C ALA A 367 -13.56 18.46 -0.94
N ALA A 368 -13.16 19.73 -1.03
CA ALA A 368 -12.30 20.21 -2.10
C ALA A 368 -10.96 19.44 -2.14
N ASP A 369 -10.39 19.30 -3.34
CA ASP A 369 -9.11 18.65 -3.57
C ASP A 369 -7.96 19.35 -2.82
N PRO A 370 -7.28 18.68 -1.86
CA PRO A 370 -6.09 19.25 -1.24
C PRO A 370 -4.90 19.29 -2.21
N GLY A 371 -4.96 18.57 -3.34
CA GLY A 371 -4.05 18.71 -4.48
C GLY A 371 -4.31 19.93 -5.36
N GLN A 372 -5.34 20.75 -5.05
CA GLN A 372 -5.74 21.94 -5.80
C GLN A 372 -6.03 21.61 -7.29
N GLU A 373 -5.62 22.45 -8.24
CA GLU A 373 -6.04 22.35 -9.64
C GLU A 373 -5.36 21.20 -10.44
N ILE A 374 -4.75 20.22 -9.78
CA ILE A 374 -4.03 19.10 -10.42
C ILE A 374 -4.91 18.23 -11.33
N ASP A 375 -6.22 18.08 -11.02
CA ASP A 375 -7.23 17.48 -11.92
C ASP A 375 -8.15 18.51 -12.59
N GLY A 376 -7.72 19.78 -12.62
CA GLY A 376 -8.46 20.92 -13.16
C GLY A 376 -9.25 21.69 -12.09
N LEU A 377 -9.98 22.71 -12.55
CA LEU A 377 -10.57 23.75 -11.68
C LEU A 377 -11.77 23.29 -10.82
N ASN A 378 -12.34 22.11 -11.10
CA ASN A 378 -13.44 21.56 -10.31
C ASN A 378 -12.92 20.61 -9.24
N LEU A 379 -12.61 21.18 -8.07
CA LEU A 379 -12.03 20.50 -6.91
C LEU A 379 -12.93 19.42 -6.27
N TYR A 380 -14.18 19.25 -6.72
CA TYR A 380 -15.13 18.24 -6.22
C TYR A 380 -15.43 17.13 -7.24
N ARG A 381 -14.97 17.28 -8.48
CA ARG A 381 -15.29 16.37 -9.59
C ARG A 381 -14.66 14.99 -9.38
N MET A 382 -15.45 13.94 -9.55
CA MET A 382 -14.98 12.56 -9.43
C MET A 382 -14.38 12.10 -10.77
N VAL A 383 -13.06 11.91 -10.81
CA VAL A 383 -12.29 11.35 -11.95
C VAL A 383 -12.75 11.83 -13.33
N ARG A 384 -12.84 13.16 -13.51
CA ARG A 384 -13.27 13.82 -14.75
C ARG A 384 -14.65 13.39 -15.28
N ASN A 385 -15.53 12.89 -14.41
CA ASN A 385 -16.83 12.31 -14.77
C ASN A 385 -16.74 11.06 -15.68
N ASN A 386 -15.61 10.35 -15.67
CA ASN A 386 -15.39 9.09 -16.40
C ASN A 386 -14.93 7.96 -15.46
N PRO A 387 -15.79 7.52 -14.51
CA PRO A 387 -15.42 6.55 -13.48
C PRO A 387 -15.22 5.11 -13.98
N LEU A 388 -15.58 4.85 -15.23
CA LEU A 388 -15.40 3.56 -15.89
C LEU A 388 -13.96 3.39 -16.36
N THR A 389 -13.38 4.46 -16.93
CA THR A 389 -12.05 4.45 -17.56
C THR A 389 -10.95 4.92 -16.61
N LEU A 390 -11.27 5.79 -15.64
CA LEU A 390 -10.32 6.46 -14.74
C LEU A 390 -10.54 6.06 -13.28
N THR A 391 -9.45 6.01 -12.50
CA THR A 391 -9.47 5.66 -11.07
C THR A 391 -8.65 6.64 -10.25
N ASP A 392 -9.15 7.12 -9.12
CA ASP A 392 -8.32 7.85 -8.16
C ASP A 392 -7.71 6.87 -7.14
N GLU A 393 -6.37 6.85 -7.03
CA GLU A 393 -5.67 5.97 -6.10
C GLU A 393 -5.61 6.50 -4.66
N SER A 394 -5.77 7.81 -4.44
CA SER A 394 -5.49 8.44 -3.13
C SER A 394 -6.49 9.53 -2.70
N GLY A 395 -7.38 9.93 -3.59
CA GLY A 395 -8.25 11.09 -3.43
C GLY A 395 -7.53 12.41 -3.76
N LEU A 396 -6.63 12.43 -4.74
CA LEU A 396 -5.87 13.62 -5.18
C LEU A 396 -5.84 13.84 -6.69
N ALA A 397 -5.96 12.79 -7.50
CA ALA A 397 -6.01 12.86 -8.95
C ALA A 397 -6.40 11.49 -9.54
N PRO A 398 -7.14 11.44 -10.66
CA PRO A 398 -7.32 10.22 -11.44
C PRO A 398 -6.00 9.75 -12.04
N GLY A 399 -5.55 8.57 -11.61
CA GLY A 399 -4.72 7.71 -12.43
C GLY A 399 -5.57 7.20 -13.60
N GLY A 400 -5.27 7.67 -14.81
CA GLY A 400 -5.72 6.98 -16.01
C GLY A 400 -4.91 5.72 -16.24
N ASN A 401 -5.50 4.71 -16.89
CA ASN A 401 -4.80 3.49 -17.30
C ASN A 401 -3.83 3.71 -18.48
N SER A 402 -3.32 4.93 -18.62
CA SER A 402 -2.08 5.25 -19.33
C SER A 402 -0.90 4.85 -18.45
N ALA A 403 0.16 4.30 -19.05
CA ALA A 403 1.43 4.11 -18.37
C ALA A 403 1.81 5.38 -17.57
N GLN A 404 2.11 5.21 -16.29
CA GLN A 404 2.45 6.31 -15.37
C GLN A 404 3.41 7.29 -16.07
N PRO A 405 3.11 8.61 -16.11
CA PRO A 405 4.06 9.62 -16.57
C PRO A 405 5.17 9.78 -15.51
N SER A 406 6.02 8.75 -15.41
CA SER A 406 7.05 8.49 -14.41
C SER A 406 6.57 8.48 -12.95
N ALA A 407 6.96 7.42 -12.21
CA ALA A 407 7.20 7.56 -10.78
C ALA A 407 8.44 8.46 -10.61
N SER A 408 8.21 9.77 -10.70
CA SER A 408 9.24 10.74 -11.05
C SER A 408 10.34 10.83 -10.00
N GLU A 409 11.51 11.27 -10.45
CA GLU A 409 12.64 11.61 -9.59
C GLU A 409 12.21 12.55 -8.42
N GLU A 410 11.24 13.44 -8.65
CA GLU A 410 10.67 14.33 -7.63
C GLU A 410 9.97 13.57 -6.49
N ARG A 411 9.25 12.48 -6.78
CA ARG A 411 8.66 11.61 -5.76
C ARG A 411 9.72 10.86 -4.97
N PHE A 412 10.85 10.48 -5.60
CA PHE A 412 11.96 9.92 -4.84
C PHE A 412 12.65 10.99 -3.97
N LYS A 413 12.96 12.16 -4.54
CA LYS A 413 13.60 13.30 -3.85
C LYS A 413 12.80 13.77 -2.64
N SER A 414 11.47 13.85 -2.72
CA SER A 414 10.63 14.21 -1.56
C SER A 414 10.67 13.19 -0.41
N LEU A 415 11.04 11.93 -0.69
CA LEU A 415 11.24 10.88 0.31
C LEU A 415 12.68 10.82 0.84
N VAL A 416 13.67 11.42 0.15
CA VAL A 416 15.09 11.39 0.54
C VAL A 416 15.34 11.83 1.99
N PRO A 417 14.75 12.94 2.51
CA PRO A 417 14.96 13.34 3.90
C PRO A 417 14.53 12.25 4.90
N THR A 418 13.38 11.61 4.65
CA THR A 418 12.86 10.51 5.47
C THR A 418 13.72 9.25 5.34
N LEU A 419 14.17 8.92 4.12
CA LEU A 419 15.08 7.80 3.86
C LEU A 419 16.42 7.97 4.58
N ILE A 420 17.01 9.17 4.55
CA ILE A 420 18.27 9.46 5.26
C ILE A 420 18.08 9.29 6.77
N ASN A 421 16.94 9.72 7.32
CA ASN A 421 16.65 9.52 8.74
C ASN A 421 16.54 8.02 9.10
N ILE A 422 15.84 7.22 8.29
CA ILE A 422 15.71 5.77 8.51
C ILE A 422 17.07 5.05 8.32
N VAL A 423 17.91 5.50 7.37
CA VAL A 423 19.29 5.00 7.20
C VAL A 423 20.13 5.26 8.46
N ARG A 424 20.06 6.47 9.02
CA ARG A 424 20.78 6.84 10.25
C ARG A 424 20.25 6.08 11.47
N GLU A 425 18.93 5.91 11.58
CA GLU A 425 18.28 5.11 12.61
C GLU A 425 18.77 3.66 12.58
N GLN A 426 18.71 3.00 11.42
CA GLN A 426 19.20 1.62 11.24
C GLN A 426 20.72 1.44 11.45
N ILE A 427 21.54 2.44 11.12
CA ILE A 427 22.99 2.44 11.43
C ILE A 427 23.21 2.60 12.95
N SER A 428 22.44 3.48 13.59
CA SER A 428 22.47 3.68 15.05
C SER A 428 22.03 2.43 15.80
N ASP A 429 20.97 1.75 15.35
CA ASP A 429 20.50 0.48 15.90
C ASP A 429 21.52 -0.64 15.72
N ALA A 430 22.16 -0.73 14.54
CA ALA A 430 23.24 -1.68 14.29
C ALA A 430 24.46 -1.41 15.19
N ARG A 431 24.79 -0.14 15.44
CA ARG A 431 25.84 0.25 16.38
C ARG A 431 25.47 -0.09 17.82
N GLN A 432 24.25 0.22 18.26
CA GLN A 432 23.77 -0.10 19.61
C GLN A 432 23.69 -1.61 19.84
N ALA A 433 23.25 -2.39 18.84
CA ALA A 433 23.27 -3.84 18.88
C ALA A 433 24.71 -4.40 18.96
N LEU A 434 25.66 -3.84 18.20
CA LEU A 434 27.05 -4.26 18.24
C LEU A 434 27.71 -3.92 19.59
N GLU A 435 27.46 -2.73 20.13
CA GLU A 435 28.02 -2.27 21.39
C GLU A 435 27.38 -2.95 22.62
N GLY A 436 26.06 -3.14 22.63
CA GLY A 436 25.33 -3.83 23.69
C GLY A 436 25.72 -5.29 23.80
N ASN A 437 25.79 -6.01 22.67
CA ASN A 437 26.19 -7.42 22.68
C ASN A 437 27.71 -7.60 22.91
N ALA A 438 28.56 -6.67 22.44
CA ALA A 438 29.99 -6.70 22.75
C ALA A 438 30.33 -6.51 24.25
N ARG A 439 29.39 -6.05 25.09
CA ARG A 439 29.55 -5.99 26.55
C ARG A 439 29.23 -7.32 27.26
N VAL A 440 28.46 -8.21 26.63
CA VAL A 440 27.98 -9.48 27.21
C VAL A 440 28.81 -10.69 26.72
N VAL A 441 29.57 -10.53 25.64
CA VAL A 441 30.40 -11.56 25.01
C VAL A 441 31.76 -11.70 25.71
N PRO A 442 32.04 -12.78 26.49
CA PRO A 442 33.41 -13.10 26.91
C PRO A 442 34.31 -13.31 25.68
N GLN A 443 35.63 -13.06 25.82
CA GLN A 443 36.55 -12.77 24.70
C GLN A 443 36.59 -13.82 23.56
N ASN A 444 36.08 -15.03 23.75
CA ASN A 444 36.06 -16.12 22.76
C ASN A 444 34.66 -16.49 22.21
N SER A 445 33.57 -15.77 22.52
CA SER A 445 32.20 -16.17 22.12
C SER A 445 31.54 -15.35 21.01
N GLY A 446 32.24 -14.39 20.38
CA GLY A 446 31.70 -13.57 19.29
C GLY A 446 31.21 -14.37 18.07
N TRP A 447 31.78 -15.55 17.81
CA TRP A 447 31.33 -16.46 16.75
C TRP A 447 29.92 -17.02 17.01
N VAL A 448 29.61 -17.40 18.26
CA VAL A 448 28.29 -17.96 18.64
C VAL A 448 27.19 -16.89 18.51
N TYR A 449 27.48 -15.65 18.90
CA TYR A 449 26.55 -14.53 18.71
C TYR A 449 26.23 -14.32 17.22
N LEU A 450 27.24 -14.25 16.36
CA LEU A 450 27.06 -14.00 14.93
C LEU A 450 26.43 -15.19 14.18
N GLN A 451 26.72 -16.42 14.60
CA GLN A 451 26.03 -17.61 14.12
C GLN A 451 24.53 -17.57 14.47
N ASN A 452 24.17 -17.26 15.72
CA ASN A 452 22.77 -17.21 16.15
C ASN A 452 21.96 -16.12 15.43
N VAL A 453 22.59 -14.98 15.10
CA VAL A 453 21.96 -13.92 14.30
C VAL A 453 21.79 -14.40 12.84
N TRP A 454 22.81 -15.01 12.24
CA TRP A 454 22.74 -15.54 10.88
C TRP A 454 21.73 -16.68 10.72
N GLU A 455 21.64 -17.60 11.70
CA GLU A 455 20.70 -18.71 11.70
C GLU A 455 19.24 -18.25 11.86
N ARG A 456 18.99 -17.13 12.56
CA ARG A 456 17.68 -16.47 12.60
C ARG A 456 17.27 -15.84 11.26
N TRP A 457 18.23 -15.36 10.47
CA TRP A 457 17.95 -14.69 9.19
C TRP A 457 17.85 -15.65 7.99
N ASN A 458 18.26 -16.92 8.12
CA ASN A 458 18.32 -17.89 7.02
C ASN A 458 16.92 -18.40 6.59
N PRO A 459 16.29 -17.88 5.52
CA PRO A 459 14.83 -17.91 5.36
C PRO A 459 14.35 -19.09 4.48
N LEU A 460 14.88 -20.30 4.70
CA LEU A 460 14.54 -21.51 3.92
C LEU A 460 14.45 -22.81 4.73
N ASN A 461 14.38 -22.76 6.06
CA ASN A 461 14.02 -23.94 6.86
C ASN A 461 12.49 -24.15 6.89
N ASN A 462 11.93 -24.62 5.77
CA ASN A 462 10.63 -25.30 5.77
C ASN A 462 10.53 -26.41 4.71
N ASN A 463 10.80 -27.62 5.21
CA ASN A 463 10.49 -28.97 4.70
C ASN A 463 11.32 -29.62 3.56
N PRO A 464 11.63 -30.94 3.66
CA PRO A 464 12.43 -31.66 2.67
C PRO A 464 11.59 -32.60 1.79
N SER A 465 11.72 -32.51 0.46
CA SER A 465 11.52 -33.67 -0.43
C SER A 465 12.09 -33.44 -1.85
N SER A 466 12.87 -34.43 -2.30
CA SER A 466 13.15 -34.78 -3.71
C SER A 466 13.41 -33.66 -4.73
N SER A 467 14.63 -33.11 -4.74
CA SER A 467 15.41 -33.03 -6.00
C SER A 467 16.91 -33.05 -5.70
N THR A 468 17.69 -33.67 -6.57
CA THR A 468 19.09 -34.10 -6.33
C THR A 468 20.15 -33.01 -6.53
N ASN A 469 19.78 -31.73 -6.39
CA ASN A 469 20.71 -30.61 -6.34
C ASN A 469 20.24 -29.61 -5.27
N LYS A 470 20.91 -29.59 -4.11
CA LYS A 470 20.78 -28.52 -3.11
C LYS A 470 21.80 -27.40 -3.43
N PRO A 471 21.41 -26.21 -3.90
CA PRO A 471 22.37 -25.13 -4.16
C PRO A 471 22.60 -24.22 -2.94
N ASN A 472 21.86 -24.44 -1.85
CA ASN A 472 21.66 -23.45 -0.77
C ASN A 472 22.07 -23.93 0.63
N GLU A 473 22.66 -25.12 0.77
CA GLU A 473 23.42 -25.42 2.00
C GLU A 473 24.82 -24.82 1.85
N ILE A 474 25.20 -23.94 2.78
CA ILE A 474 26.59 -23.52 2.96
C ILE A 474 27.38 -24.81 3.18
N ASN A 475 28.19 -25.18 2.18
CA ASN A 475 28.92 -26.44 2.18
C ASN A 475 29.92 -26.46 3.34
N ASN A 476 30.36 -27.65 3.75
CA ASN A 476 31.22 -27.79 4.93
C ASN A 476 32.58 -27.08 4.74
N GLU A 477 33.04 -26.85 3.50
CA GLU A 477 34.22 -26.03 3.22
C GLU A 477 33.99 -24.55 3.53
N THR A 478 32.85 -23.95 3.12
CA THR A 478 32.51 -22.56 3.44
C THR A 478 32.28 -22.37 4.94
N ARG A 479 31.65 -23.34 5.63
CA ARG A 479 31.55 -23.30 7.11
C ARG A 479 32.92 -23.35 7.77
N SER A 480 33.81 -24.23 7.29
CA SER A 480 35.18 -24.33 7.82
C SER A 480 36.02 -23.09 7.50
N LEU A 481 35.86 -22.48 6.32
CA LEU A 481 36.53 -21.24 5.94
C LEU A 481 36.08 -20.05 6.78
N ILE A 482 34.79 -19.92 7.09
CA ILE A 482 34.27 -18.89 8.02
C ILE A 482 34.82 -19.14 9.43
N LYS A 483 34.87 -20.39 9.87
CA LYS A 483 35.42 -20.79 11.17
C LYS A 483 36.93 -20.53 11.29
N ASP A 484 37.69 -20.74 10.21
CA ASP A 484 39.12 -20.44 10.13
C ASP A 484 39.37 -18.91 10.09
N TYR A 485 38.52 -18.14 9.40
CA TYR A 485 38.68 -16.68 9.29
C TYR A 485 38.28 -15.91 10.57
N MET A 486 37.28 -16.42 11.29
CA MET A 486 36.83 -15.88 12.59
C MET A 486 37.60 -16.50 13.78
N GLY A 487 38.59 -17.36 13.51
CA GLY A 487 39.39 -18.03 14.51
C GLY A 487 40.45 -17.12 15.13
N ASN A 488 40.32 -16.87 16.44
CA ASN A 488 41.29 -16.27 17.37
C ASN A 488 41.48 -14.73 17.43
N ASP A 489 40.81 -13.90 16.62
CA ASP A 489 40.73 -12.46 16.97
C ASP A 489 39.36 -11.81 16.72
N SER A 490 38.43 -12.13 17.63
CA SER A 490 37.13 -11.47 17.76
C SER A 490 37.23 -9.95 17.91
N LYS A 491 38.35 -9.43 18.43
CA LYS A 491 38.52 -7.98 18.68
C LYS A 491 38.76 -7.23 17.39
N GLU A 492 39.58 -7.75 16.48
CA GLU A 492 39.86 -7.07 15.21
C GLU A 492 38.63 -7.05 14.29
N THR A 493 37.85 -8.13 14.21
CA THR A 493 36.57 -8.12 13.46
C THR A 493 35.55 -7.16 14.07
N ILE A 494 35.39 -7.13 15.41
CA ILE A 494 34.49 -6.17 16.08
C ILE A 494 34.99 -4.73 15.88
N LYS A 495 36.30 -4.49 15.88
CA LYS A 495 36.93 -3.20 15.62
C LYS A 495 36.70 -2.73 14.17
N ILE A 496 36.84 -3.61 13.18
CA ILE A 496 36.51 -3.34 11.77
C ILE A 496 35.02 -3.00 11.63
N LEU A 497 34.12 -3.74 12.27
CA LEU A 497 32.68 -3.45 12.24
C LEU A 497 32.32 -2.13 12.91
N LYS A 498 32.98 -1.77 14.02
CA LYS A 498 32.79 -0.46 14.68
C LYS A 498 33.29 0.69 13.82
N ASP A 499 34.51 0.57 13.28
CA ASP A 499 35.09 1.54 12.34
C ASP A 499 34.25 1.68 11.06
N ALA A 500 33.65 0.59 10.57
CA ALA A 500 32.70 0.61 9.47
C ALA A 500 31.40 1.35 9.83
N LEU A 501 30.76 1.01 10.93
CA LEU A 501 29.53 1.68 11.38
C LEU A 501 29.75 3.17 11.67
N GLU A 502 30.90 3.54 12.24
CA GLU A 502 31.28 4.94 12.48
C GLU A 502 31.49 5.72 11.16
N LYS A 503 32.17 5.11 10.18
CA LYS A 503 32.32 5.70 8.84
C LYS A 503 31.01 5.72 8.05
N MET A 504 30.11 4.76 8.25
CA MET A 504 28.77 4.74 7.65
C MET A 504 27.88 5.82 8.26
N ASP A 505 27.97 6.07 9.56
CA ASP A 505 27.29 7.19 10.23
C ASP A 505 27.79 8.54 9.70
N GLN A 506 29.11 8.72 9.58
CA GLN A 506 29.73 9.88 8.93
C GLN A 506 29.30 10.04 7.46
N ALA A 507 29.20 8.94 6.71
CA ALA A 507 28.74 8.95 5.33
C ALA A 507 27.22 9.27 5.23
N ALA A 508 26.40 8.76 6.15
CA ALA A 508 24.98 9.06 6.25
C ALA A 508 24.72 10.52 6.60
N ALA A 509 25.62 11.13 7.40
CA ALA A 509 25.60 12.55 7.71
C ALA A 509 25.73 13.44 6.46
N ALA A 510 26.47 12.98 5.44
CA ALA A 510 26.73 13.70 4.19
C ALA A 510 25.69 13.47 3.06
N LEU A 511 24.78 12.49 3.21
CA LEU A 511 23.73 12.24 2.24
C LEU A 511 22.75 13.42 2.12
N ASN A 512 22.32 13.71 0.89
CA ASN A 512 21.27 14.66 0.53
C ASN A 512 20.62 14.24 -0.79
N GLU A 513 19.65 15.00 -1.31
CA GLU A 513 18.95 14.70 -2.58
C GLU A 513 19.90 14.52 -3.77
N ASN A 514 21.01 15.26 -3.83
CA ASN A 514 22.00 15.14 -4.91
C ASN A 514 22.97 13.95 -4.71
N SER A 515 22.88 13.24 -3.59
CA SER A 515 23.60 11.99 -3.36
C SER A 515 22.95 10.80 -4.05
N PHE A 516 21.77 10.96 -4.64
CA PHE A 516 21.07 9.91 -5.37
C PHE A 516 21.08 10.20 -6.87
N ARG A 517 21.19 9.15 -7.70
CA ARG A 517 21.18 9.25 -9.16
C ARG A 517 20.32 8.14 -9.77
N ASN A 518 19.57 8.47 -10.81
CA ASN A 518 18.80 7.47 -11.54
C ASN A 518 19.74 6.55 -12.33
N ILE A 519 19.55 5.23 -12.24
CA ILE A 519 20.27 4.28 -13.09
C ILE A 519 19.88 4.41 -14.58
N ASN A 520 18.73 5.02 -14.89
CA ASN A 520 18.19 5.15 -16.24
C ASN A 520 18.62 6.45 -16.97
N GLU A 521 19.30 7.39 -16.31
CA GLU A 521 19.64 8.70 -16.89
C GLU A 521 21.04 8.78 -17.52
N ASP A 522 21.93 7.81 -17.24
CA ASP A 522 23.25 7.72 -17.84
C ASP A 522 23.26 6.62 -18.93
N PRO A 523 23.23 6.96 -20.24
CA PRO A 523 23.14 5.99 -21.31
C PRO A 523 24.49 5.27 -21.51
N TYR A 524 24.65 4.11 -20.89
CA TYR A 524 25.82 3.25 -21.11
C TYR A 524 25.80 2.67 -22.53
N THR A 525 26.36 3.42 -23.48
CA THR A 525 26.76 2.93 -24.79
C THR A 525 28.22 2.43 -24.72
N PRO A 526 28.48 1.11 -24.69
CA PRO A 526 29.84 0.59 -24.67
C PRO A 526 30.50 0.72 -26.05
N LYS A 527 30.98 1.93 -26.38
CA LYS A 527 31.97 2.11 -27.44
C LYS A 527 33.37 1.91 -26.84
N ASN A 528 34.04 0.84 -27.27
CA ASN A 528 35.43 0.48 -26.95
C ASN A 528 35.67 -0.23 -25.61
N ALA A 529 35.05 -1.39 -25.43
CA ALA A 529 35.53 -2.41 -24.49
C ALA A 529 36.85 -3.04 -24.99
N ALA A 530 37.97 -2.31 -24.90
CA ALA A 530 39.30 -2.78 -25.33
C ALA A 530 40.47 -2.08 -24.61
N ALA A 531 40.39 -1.87 -23.29
CA ALA A 531 41.55 -1.51 -22.45
C ALA A 531 41.33 -1.86 -20.98
N CYS A 532 41.72 -3.07 -20.59
CA CYS A 532 42.26 -3.27 -19.25
C CYS A 532 43.72 -2.77 -19.22
N VAL A 533 44.24 -2.57 -18.00
CA VAL A 533 45.64 -2.33 -17.58
C VAL A 533 45.91 -0.90 -17.13
N GLY A 534 46.29 -0.79 -15.85
CA GLY A 534 46.65 0.46 -15.16
C GLY A 534 46.86 0.18 -13.68
N SER A 535 48.06 -0.29 -13.31
CA SER A 535 48.45 -0.52 -11.91
C SER A 535 48.68 0.79 -11.17
N ASN A 536 48.38 0.77 -9.86
CA ASN A 536 48.62 1.80 -8.84
C ASN A 536 47.59 2.93 -8.77
N GLU A 537 47.23 3.27 -7.53
CA GLU A 537 46.53 4.49 -7.08
C GLU A 537 45.23 4.88 -7.81
N HIS A 538 44.08 4.42 -7.30
CA HIS A 538 42.88 5.27 -7.23
C HIS A 538 42.04 4.96 -5.98
N ILE A 539 42.22 5.79 -4.95
CA ILE A 539 41.26 5.93 -3.85
C ILE A 539 40.10 6.78 -4.38
N LEU A 540 38.95 6.16 -4.67
CA LEU A 540 37.71 6.89 -5.00
C LEU A 540 36.95 7.33 -3.74
N TYR A 541 37.71 7.90 -2.79
CA TYR A 541 37.19 8.63 -1.63
C TYR A 541 37.94 9.95 -1.51
N ASP A 542 37.38 11.00 -2.10
CA ASP A 542 37.53 12.32 -1.50
C ASP A 542 36.57 12.36 -0.31
N THR A 543 37.11 12.22 0.92
CA THR A 543 36.33 12.34 2.15
C THR A 543 35.77 13.76 2.37
N THR A 544 35.93 14.68 1.41
CA THR A 544 35.35 16.01 1.43
C THR A 544 34.30 16.29 0.33
N LYS A 545 34.02 15.40 -0.65
CA LYS A 545 33.06 15.69 -1.74
C LYS A 545 32.22 14.50 -2.27
N ASN A 546 30.89 14.67 -2.17
CA ASN A 546 29.80 14.01 -2.90
C ASN A 546 29.83 12.48 -3.07
N ILE A 547 29.32 11.77 -2.06
CA ILE A 547 28.82 10.39 -2.21
C ILE A 547 27.71 10.37 -3.27
N SER A 548 27.82 9.48 -4.26
CA SER A 548 26.77 9.23 -5.28
C SER A 548 26.32 7.77 -5.21
N ILE A 549 25.07 7.56 -4.82
CA ILE A 549 24.37 6.28 -4.76
C ILE A 549 23.43 6.22 -5.96
N TYR A 550 23.75 5.38 -6.94
CA TYR A 550 22.83 5.10 -8.03
C TYR A 550 21.68 4.26 -7.50
N ILE A 551 20.45 4.51 -7.96
CA ILE A 551 19.26 3.69 -7.69
C ILE A 551 18.33 3.74 -8.90
N ASN A 552 17.46 2.74 -9.04
CA ASN A 552 16.35 2.82 -10.00
C ASN A 552 15.16 3.51 -9.32
N TYR A 553 14.91 4.80 -9.61
CA TYR A 553 13.80 5.54 -8.97
C TYR A 553 12.43 4.90 -9.20
N GLU A 554 12.21 4.31 -10.36
CA GLU A 554 10.94 3.68 -10.74
C GLU A 554 10.64 2.40 -9.96
N GLU A 555 11.68 1.59 -9.70
CA GLU A 555 11.60 0.38 -8.87
C GLU A 555 11.62 0.68 -7.37
N THR A 556 12.37 1.71 -6.97
CA THR A 556 12.56 2.10 -5.57
C THR A 556 11.34 2.85 -5.03
N GLY A 557 10.73 3.74 -5.81
CA GLY A 557 9.51 4.48 -5.42
C GLY A 557 8.24 3.62 -5.25
N LYS A 558 8.32 2.31 -5.53
CA LYS A 558 7.27 1.30 -5.34
C LYS A 558 7.45 0.46 -4.06
N ARG A 559 8.46 0.76 -3.22
CA ARG A 559 8.88 -0.07 -2.06
C ARG A 559 8.73 0.64 -0.72
N HIS A 560 8.75 -0.13 0.37
CA HIS A 560 8.69 0.42 1.72
C HIS A 560 10.00 1.12 2.11
N LEU A 561 9.92 2.26 2.80
CA LEU A 561 11.07 3.15 3.05
C LEU A 561 12.21 2.47 3.81
N TYR A 562 11.92 1.50 4.68
CA TYR A 562 12.94 0.75 5.43
C TYR A 562 13.74 -0.22 4.57
N ASP A 563 13.14 -0.78 3.50
CA ASP A 563 13.84 -1.65 2.56
C ASP A 563 14.78 -0.86 1.66
N ILE A 564 14.33 0.34 1.26
CA ILE A 564 15.13 1.31 0.50
C ILE A 564 16.33 1.75 1.35
N ALA A 565 16.10 2.07 2.62
CA ALA A 565 17.17 2.39 3.58
C ALA A 565 18.16 1.22 3.75
N THR A 566 17.68 -0.03 3.79
CA THR A 566 18.55 -1.22 3.85
C THR A 566 19.46 -1.33 2.63
N VAL A 567 18.93 -1.09 1.42
CA VAL A 567 19.73 -1.08 0.18
C VAL A 567 20.77 0.04 0.23
N ILE A 568 20.41 1.22 0.73
CA ILE A 568 21.36 2.34 0.91
C ILE A 568 22.48 1.95 1.89
N ILE A 569 22.15 1.30 3.02
CA ILE A 569 23.13 0.80 4.02
C ILE A 569 24.05 -0.25 3.40
N HIS A 570 23.52 -1.17 2.59
CA HIS A 570 24.30 -2.17 1.86
C HIS A 570 25.33 -1.52 0.91
N GLU A 571 24.93 -0.56 0.09
CA GLU A 571 25.85 0.16 -0.81
C GLU A 571 26.87 1.00 -0.03
N MET A 572 26.43 1.69 1.04
CA MET A 572 27.33 2.44 1.92
C MET A 572 28.35 1.54 2.62
N THR A 573 28.00 0.29 2.92
CA THR A 573 28.93 -0.71 3.44
C THR A 573 30.04 -0.99 2.44
N HIS A 574 29.68 -1.21 1.17
CA HIS A 574 30.65 -1.39 0.10
C HIS A 574 31.58 -0.21 -0.06
N LEU A 575 31.02 1.01 0.03
CA LEU A 575 31.81 2.23 -0.03
C LEU A 575 32.80 2.32 1.14
N VAL A 576 32.30 2.27 2.36
CA VAL A 576 33.07 2.49 3.60
C VAL A 576 34.17 1.44 3.81
N LEU A 577 33.86 0.16 3.58
CA LEU A 577 34.82 -0.93 3.74
C LEU A 577 35.77 -1.06 2.54
N LYS A 578 35.57 -0.28 1.47
CA LYS A 578 36.29 -0.35 0.19
C LYS A 578 36.20 -1.74 -0.45
N THR A 579 35.04 -2.36 -0.32
CA THR A 579 34.78 -3.72 -0.77
C THR A 579 34.09 -3.74 -2.12
N LYS A 580 34.30 -4.82 -2.88
CA LYS A 580 33.64 -5.06 -4.17
C LYS A 580 32.47 -6.02 -3.98
N ASP A 581 31.35 -5.75 -4.61
CA ASP A 581 30.28 -6.73 -4.80
C ASP A 581 30.73 -7.81 -5.79
N TYR A 582 30.39 -9.07 -5.52
CA TYR A 582 30.85 -10.24 -6.26
C TYR A 582 29.79 -11.36 -6.29
N CYS A 583 28.66 -11.15 -6.98
CA CYS A 583 27.63 -12.19 -7.21
C CYS A 583 27.61 -12.78 -8.65
N ASN A 584 28.82 -12.98 -9.17
CA ASN A 584 29.22 -13.96 -10.19
C ASN A 584 28.71 -13.80 -11.66
N SER A 585 29.63 -13.25 -12.47
CA SER A 585 29.73 -13.25 -13.95
C SER A 585 28.65 -12.46 -14.73
N GLN A 586 29.00 -11.57 -15.68
CA GLN A 586 30.28 -11.38 -16.39
C GLN A 586 30.79 -9.92 -16.43
N THR A 587 32.13 -9.78 -16.52
CA THR A 587 32.93 -8.61 -16.95
C THR A 587 32.80 -7.25 -16.24
N VAL A 588 33.91 -6.89 -15.57
CA VAL A 588 34.30 -5.59 -14.97
C VAL A 588 33.60 -5.20 -13.64
N PRO A 589 34.32 -5.17 -12.50
CA PRO A 589 33.79 -4.71 -11.21
C PRO A 589 33.99 -3.20 -11.02
N PHE A 590 32.92 -2.49 -10.63
CA PHE A 590 32.96 -1.09 -10.19
C PHE A 590 32.38 -0.95 -8.77
N PRO A 591 32.95 -0.08 -7.91
CA PRO A 591 32.27 0.31 -6.66
C PRO A 591 31.00 1.11 -6.99
N GLY A 592 29.86 0.76 -6.40
CA GLY A 592 28.61 1.50 -6.54
C GLY A 592 27.82 1.28 -7.85
N GLN A 593 27.96 0.12 -8.50
CA GLN A 593 27.08 -0.31 -9.59
C GLN A 593 26.40 -1.65 -9.26
N PHE A 594 25.09 -1.72 -9.47
CA PHE A 594 24.29 -2.90 -9.17
C PHE A 594 24.61 -4.10 -10.06
N ASP A 595 24.77 -5.28 -9.44
CA ASP A 595 24.45 -6.54 -10.09
C ASP A 595 23.05 -7.04 -9.67
N GLY A 596 22.36 -7.72 -10.59
CA GLY A 596 20.98 -8.18 -10.38
C GLY A 596 20.83 -9.43 -9.50
N LYS A 597 21.93 -9.96 -8.96
CA LYS A 597 22.02 -11.22 -8.20
C LYS A 597 22.38 -11.00 -6.73
N SER A 598 23.29 -10.09 -6.38
CA SER A 598 23.64 -9.76 -4.99
C SER A 598 22.42 -9.27 -4.22
N THR A 599 21.77 -8.26 -4.78
CA THR A 599 20.51 -7.71 -4.31
C THR A 599 19.32 -8.68 -4.44
N LYS A 600 19.44 -9.85 -5.10
CA LYS A 600 18.29 -10.73 -5.38
C LYS A 600 17.65 -11.32 -4.11
N LYS A 601 18.42 -11.64 -3.08
CA LYS A 601 17.89 -12.16 -1.81
C LYS A 601 17.25 -11.05 -0.95
N LEU A 602 17.84 -9.85 -0.93
CA LEU A 602 17.23 -8.66 -0.32
C LEU A 602 15.95 -8.24 -1.06
N ARG A 603 15.92 -8.31 -2.40
CA ARG A 603 14.68 -8.16 -3.18
C ARG A 603 13.67 -9.25 -2.85
N GLN A 604 14.09 -10.50 -2.65
CA GLN A 604 13.18 -11.58 -2.25
C GLN A 604 12.61 -11.37 -0.85
N TYR A 605 13.39 -10.82 0.10
CA TYR A 605 12.94 -10.41 1.43
C TYR A 605 11.99 -9.20 1.38
N ALA A 606 12.37 -8.11 0.71
CA ALA A 606 11.53 -6.92 0.55
C ALA A 606 10.24 -7.18 -0.26
N ASN A 607 10.22 -8.22 -1.10
CA ASN A 607 9.02 -8.68 -1.81
C ASN A 607 8.15 -9.63 -0.99
N GLN A 608 8.50 -9.99 0.26
CA GLN A 608 7.59 -10.74 1.13
C GLN A 608 6.65 -9.75 1.85
N PRO A 609 5.33 -9.89 1.71
CA PRO A 609 4.39 -9.10 2.48
C PRO A 609 4.56 -9.42 3.98
N ASN A 610 4.64 -8.38 4.80
CA ASN A 610 4.71 -8.42 6.28
C ASN A 610 6.09 -8.72 6.91
N ASN A 611 7.20 -8.46 6.22
CA ASN A 611 8.51 -8.49 6.88
C ASN A 611 8.66 -7.31 7.86
N THR A 612 9.06 -7.64 9.10
CA THR A 612 9.46 -6.63 10.10
C THR A 612 10.70 -5.88 9.61
N PRO A 613 10.85 -4.58 9.95
CA PRO A 613 12.09 -3.86 9.69
C PRO A 613 13.31 -4.64 10.22
N LEU A 614 14.37 -4.70 9.41
CA LEU A 614 15.60 -5.39 9.80
C LEU A 614 16.15 -4.78 11.09
N THR A 615 16.39 -5.63 12.09
CA THR A 615 16.91 -5.18 13.37
C THR A 615 18.38 -4.81 13.25
N GLY A 616 18.91 -4.08 14.25
CA GLY A 616 20.35 -3.83 14.34
C GLY A 616 21.21 -5.11 14.26
N ALA A 617 20.69 -6.25 14.69
CA ALA A 617 21.37 -7.55 14.55
C ALA A 617 21.41 -8.03 13.09
N ASP A 618 20.30 -7.94 12.35
CA ASP A 618 20.24 -8.33 10.94
C ASP A 618 21.17 -7.45 10.07
N ASN A 619 21.25 -6.16 10.39
CA ASN A 619 22.19 -5.24 9.76
C ASN A 619 23.66 -5.63 10.03
N ILE A 620 24.01 -6.06 11.24
CA ILE A 620 25.35 -6.61 11.54
C ILE A 620 25.64 -7.88 10.71
N ALA A 621 24.67 -8.79 10.57
CA ALA A 621 24.84 -10.00 9.77
C ALA A 621 25.08 -9.70 8.28
N ASN A 622 24.40 -8.68 7.74
CA ASN A 622 24.66 -8.16 6.40
C ASN A 622 26.09 -7.59 6.27
N LEU A 623 26.53 -6.74 7.21
CA LEU A 623 27.89 -6.18 7.22
C LEU A 623 28.99 -7.26 7.20
N ILE A 624 28.81 -8.32 7.99
CA ILE A 624 29.76 -9.43 8.08
C ILE A 624 29.79 -10.27 6.80
N SER A 625 28.62 -10.49 6.19
CA SER A 625 28.52 -11.17 4.91
C SER A 625 29.29 -10.42 3.82
N LEU A 626 29.22 -9.09 3.83
CA LEU A 626 29.90 -8.23 2.86
C LEU A 626 31.42 -8.18 3.08
N LEU A 627 31.88 -8.18 4.34
CA LEU A 627 33.30 -8.42 4.68
C LEU A 627 33.78 -9.77 4.16
N TYR A 628 32.97 -10.83 4.29
CA TYR A 628 33.33 -12.17 3.83
C TYR A 628 33.41 -12.28 2.30
N TYR A 629 32.37 -11.86 1.57
CA TYR A 629 32.33 -11.96 0.11
C TYR A 629 33.39 -11.11 -0.60
N SER A 630 33.75 -9.98 -0.01
CA SER A 630 34.76 -9.09 -0.56
C SER A 630 36.20 -9.56 -0.37
N GLN A 631 36.50 -10.25 0.74
CA GLN A 631 37.83 -10.81 1.02
C GLN A 631 38.02 -12.21 0.41
N ALA A 632 36.94 -12.94 0.09
CA ALA A 632 36.97 -14.19 -0.68
C ALA A 632 37.57 -14.06 -2.11
N GLY A 633 37.77 -12.82 -2.58
CA GLY A 633 38.44 -12.49 -3.84
C GLY A 633 39.98 -12.43 -3.77
N ASP A 634 40.61 -12.42 -2.60
CA ASP A 634 42.07 -12.30 -2.53
C ASP A 634 42.79 -13.55 -3.11
N THR A 635 43.62 -13.28 -4.10
CA THR A 635 44.36 -14.28 -4.87
C THR A 635 45.53 -14.86 -4.07
N GLN A 636 46.07 -14.14 -3.07
CA GLN A 636 47.10 -14.69 -2.17
C GLN A 636 46.54 -15.84 -1.32
N THR A 637 45.36 -15.65 -0.73
CA THR A 637 44.73 -16.62 0.19
C THR A 637 44.40 -17.94 -0.49
N LYS A 638 43.94 -17.92 -1.75
CA LYS A 638 43.73 -19.15 -2.54
C LYS A 638 45.03 -19.92 -2.77
N SER A 639 46.15 -19.23 -3.01
CA SER A 639 47.45 -19.91 -3.21
C SER A 639 47.98 -20.60 -1.95
N LEU A 640 47.78 -19.98 -0.78
CA LEU A 640 48.13 -20.55 0.53
C LEU A 640 47.23 -21.74 0.86
N TYR A 641 45.91 -21.62 0.63
CA TYR A 641 44.95 -22.70 0.83
C TYR A 641 45.21 -23.91 -0.06
N THR A 642 45.62 -23.72 -1.32
CA THR A 642 46.04 -24.83 -2.20
C THR A 642 47.29 -25.55 -1.69
N ARG A 643 48.31 -24.81 -1.20
CA ARG A 643 49.50 -25.41 -0.57
C ARG A 643 49.15 -26.15 0.73
N TYR A 644 48.22 -25.61 1.52
CA TYR A 644 47.75 -26.23 2.76
C TYR A 644 46.93 -27.51 2.53
N LYS A 645 46.04 -27.54 1.51
CA LYS A 645 45.37 -28.78 1.07
C LYS A 645 46.36 -29.86 0.60
N GLN A 646 47.44 -29.47 -0.07
CA GLN A 646 48.53 -30.40 -0.46
C GLN A 646 49.31 -30.94 0.76
N SER A 647 49.37 -30.22 1.89
CA SER A 647 49.90 -30.78 3.15
C SER A 647 48.89 -31.64 3.91
N LEU A 648 47.59 -31.31 3.89
CA LEU A 648 46.56 -32.03 4.65
C LEU A 648 46.18 -33.39 4.06
N SER A 649 46.43 -33.64 2.77
CA SER A 649 46.21 -34.96 2.15
C SER A 649 47.14 -36.07 2.67
N LYS A 650 47.95 -35.81 3.71
CA LYS A 650 48.88 -36.75 4.34
C LYS A 650 48.47 -37.22 5.75
N SER A 651 47.37 -36.72 6.32
CA SER A 651 46.95 -37.07 7.70
C SER A 651 45.44 -36.89 7.92
N GLY A 652 44.63 -37.94 7.74
CA GLY A 652 43.19 -37.91 7.99
C GLY A 652 42.80 -38.42 9.40
N TRP A 653 41.77 -37.83 10.02
CA TRP A 653 40.96 -38.29 11.18
C TRP A 653 39.64 -37.47 11.28
N GLN A 654 38.70 -37.81 12.19
CA GLN A 654 37.23 -37.52 12.11
C GLN A 654 36.56 -37.13 13.46
N GLU A 655 35.39 -36.42 13.46
CA GLU A 655 34.33 -36.27 14.53
C GLU A 655 34.54 -35.42 15.84
N SER A 656 33.55 -35.01 16.70
CA SER A 656 32.07 -34.69 16.62
C SER A 656 31.46 -34.00 17.92
N LEU A 657 30.15 -33.63 17.93
CA LEU A 657 29.17 -33.39 19.06
C LEU A 657 29.03 -32.08 19.96
N LEU A 658 27.77 -31.60 20.15
CA LEU A 658 27.00 -30.99 21.32
C LEU A 658 26.99 -29.50 21.87
N ASP A 659 25.86 -28.76 21.62
CA ASP A 659 24.79 -28.08 22.46
C ASP A 659 24.85 -26.96 23.61
N PHE A 660 23.77 -26.12 23.67
CA PHE A 660 23.04 -25.29 24.73
C PHE A 660 23.38 -23.85 25.33
N SER A 661 22.47 -22.86 25.08
CA SER A 661 21.77 -21.83 25.98
C SER A 661 22.36 -20.50 26.61
N GLY A 662 21.52 -19.43 26.81
CA GLY A 662 21.69 -18.31 27.82
C GLY A 662 21.29 -16.82 27.47
N ALA A 663 20.74 -15.97 28.38
CA ALA A 663 19.91 -14.73 28.13
C ALA A 663 20.35 -13.30 28.67
N MET A 664 19.78 -12.18 28.11
CA MET A 664 19.42 -10.80 28.64
C MET A 664 20.45 -9.85 29.37
N PRO A 665 20.19 -8.53 29.70
CA PRO A 665 19.54 -7.37 28.99
C PRO A 665 20.14 -5.91 29.22
N GLU A 666 19.58 -4.88 28.55
CA GLU A 666 19.26 -3.46 28.98
C GLU A 666 20.20 -2.18 29.03
N MET A 667 19.57 -1.02 28.69
CA MET A 667 19.77 0.44 29.02
C MET A 667 21.05 1.26 28.61
N SER A 668 21.08 2.63 28.50
CA SER A 668 20.11 3.67 28.02
C SER A 668 20.71 5.14 28.07
N TRP A 669 20.49 6.01 27.04
CA TRP A 669 20.66 7.51 26.98
C TRP A 669 22.02 8.17 27.39
N PRO A 670 22.30 9.53 27.37
CA PRO A 670 21.59 10.72 26.84
C PRO A 670 22.45 11.86 26.10
N ARG A 671 21.80 12.66 25.23
CA ARG A 671 21.72 14.17 25.14
C ARG A 671 22.86 15.17 24.73
N VAL A 672 22.44 16.18 23.91
CA VAL A 672 22.69 17.68 23.99
C VAL A 672 24.06 18.21 23.48
N ASN A 673 24.26 19.39 22.82
CA ASN A 673 23.44 20.62 22.59
C ASN A 673 23.73 21.38 21.24
N SER A 674 22.95 22.44 20.98
CA SER A 674 23.14 23.59 20.06
C SER A 674 24.57 24.18 19.98
N ALA A 675 25.03 24.73 18.84
CA ALA A 675 24.77 26.12 18.39
C ALA A 675 25.25 26.41 16.93
N GLU A 676 25.18 27.69 16.51
CA GLU A 676 25.52 28.30 15.19
C GLU A 676 24.45 28.14 14.07
N ILE A 677 23.59 29.11 13.70
CA ILE A 677 23.66 30.58 13.44
C ILE A 677 23.93 30.94 11.95
N GLN A 678 22.83 31.30 11.27
CA GLN A 678 22.64 32.31 10.20
C GLN A 678 23.66 32.48 9.04
N ARG A 679 23.13 32.51 7.80
CA ARG A 679 23.01 33.70 6.88
C ARG A 679 23.10 33.31 5.40
N ARG A 680 22.10 33.69 4.59
CA ARG A 680 22.21 34.64 3.44
C ARG A 680 20.87 34.81 2.71
N VAL A 681 20.75 35.91 1.95
CA VAL A 681 19.49 36.48 1.45
C VAL A 681 19.68 36.92 -0.02
N LEU A 682 18.77 36.45 -0.92
CA LEU A 682 18.40 37.04 -2.24
C LEU A 682 19.51 37.13 -3.33
N PRO A 683 19.18 37.37 -4.64
CA PRO A 683 17.94 37.98 -5.17
C PRO A 683 17.23 37.34 -6.40
N VAL A 684 16.01 37.82 -6.59
CA VAL A 684 15.07 37.56 -7.70
C VAL A 684 15.38 38.47 -8.90
N SER A 685 15.18 37.99 -10.14
CA SER A 685 15.16 38.81 -11.35
C SER A 685 13.86 38.64 -12.16
N ARG A 686 13.50 39.67 -12.93
CA ARG A 686 12.17 39.86 -13.56
C ARG A 686 12.09 39.27 -14.97
N ILE A 687 10.90 38.81 -15.36
CA ILE A 687 10.50 38.62 -16.77
C ILE A 687 9.31 39.54 -17.08
N LYS A 688 9.27 40.11 -18.30
CA LYS A 688 8.20 40.99 -18.81
C LYS A 688 7.27 40.24 -19.77
N PRO A 689 6.02 40.69 -19.96
CA PRO A 689 5.05 40.03 -20.83
C PRO A 689 5.25 40.40 -22.32
N ALA A 690 4.77 39.52 -23.21
CA ALA A 690 4.63 39.77 -24.65
C ALA A 690 3.14 39.92 -25.01
N SER A 691 2.86 40.74 -26.03
CA SER A 691 1.53 41.20 -26.42
C SER A 691 0.87 40.38 -27.53
N ALA A 692 -0.44 40.57 -27.68
CA ALA A 692 -1.31 39.93 -28.66
C ALA A 692 -0.92 40.14 -30.13
N HIS A 693 -1.37 39.20 -30.97
CA HIS A 693 -1.99 39.51 -32.26
C HIS A 693 -3.10 38.49 -32.59
#